data_AF-A0A370FLY8-F1
#
_entry.id   AF-A0A370FLY8-F1
#
_cell.length_a   1.000
_cell.length_b   1.000
_cell.length_c   1.000
_cell.angle_alpha   90.00
_cell.angle_beta   90.00
_cell.angle_gamma   90.00
#
_symmetry.space_group_name_H-M   'P 1'
#
loop_
_entity.id
_entity.type
_entity.pdbx_description
1 polymer ?
#
loop_
_entity_poly.entity_id
_entity_poly.type
_entity_poly.pdbx_seq_one_letter_code
_entity_poly.pdbx_strand_id
1 'polypeptide(L)'
;TAIGSATNALETKVTTLSASAGNGGVYLLEADGLTVGDVAASINRVGADGTTTVVADATQSDLRTLGGNGAVVLQSTTGDLVLGDGTANGAGASVSAHGSGNVLVQALAGNVTVQADVLSTSGAISLRAGGAIGFDAGADIRTGDAGTVDVDAGGNLTQSADSVLSAQANIRVAAGQQLTLGRIVTDADVAAIAGGSVVEGGNGAQATVQARALLLSAGQAIGSAARAIDTQVQRLAATAGDGGLFVQERDGLAVGPVGVTVSRVAAGGTATALGAATADGLQATGSGAVVLGNGSGDLTLEAGSAGARSAQGVMRLQAAGELVLLSDVRSDGGAVSLLAGGDLRTGAGVTVATGGSGTLDLRASAGGIAMGAGSLLQAAADVRVQAQGDLRIARIQTGGQVALLSEQGAVLDNGDAGVHVQAAGLALQAQSVGRADDVFAVQVGTLSARTGAGGLHLDEADGLTVGEVGVSVRRVDAAGATTVLGLAQSDLRTSAGGDVVLTAHGDVQLTDGQSSAGDGAIAAVGGGSVRILTSGGGIAGAAGGDIVAATGAITLQASGDIDAAALTASAGILLQSDAGELRVTRSVAGGGGNVTLAADRMNLSAAIASAGGVLAIHGASAGHAIAIGDAGLHTDQPDALYLGVDDLSFLVPGFSRIVIGSDAAGQRVQISGRDEAVHLADALVLQTTGNGGQTLLQGAISAASLAVQGSGAGTTAKDTSILVQGGIDVDDLLVVAGEVHLESGVGGAGGIVLHRAVDGQGGPADSLILAASGGSVSVTGPVGQSTPLDVLRVSDAADVVFERSVHVSGELVVEATGSVAFKEAVTLDGGTLRIVGAASVALADVDVGTGGDLLIAADSLHFDGVVHGAGDASATLTTATAGGSIRVDSTGNAAGAAGLLISGETLEALQGFARVDIGQSAAAGDVPASGDALLALETLSLLTTGELNVHGRDVSLRGAGALDITGVFQVDATGAIRMEAATALVLQGAGAAFAAGGDVVLGRVDAGTGVVAVSSSRGTVRAAAAGGAVNVVAGDFVMRGRGPLMQGGQPTLPALVVQASRIDVDAPDGLVVRDSDGSVSAFNLLAGGQSYRQLLAVGQPTRTTSPMDPAEAGPLGAFALQLDTPLRQAFSASSLAAVSLSPTLSLAPADADSATQAYLDGLAGGSVAVAVAQLDAGDAAGALGTALAQSHVLGTAAAQPDAAGTATVQAQSFDFWEDEVLAL
;
A
#
# COMPACT_ATOMS: atom_id res chain seq x y z
N THR A 1 16.68 68.81 85.86
CA THR A 1 15.88 69.95 85.38
C THR A 1 16.03 70.03 83.87
N ALA A 2 15.03 70.58 83.16
CA ALA A 2 15.06 70.76 81.71
C ALA A 2 15.90 71.99 81.31
N ILE A 3 16.33 72.05 80.05
CA ILE A 3 16.94 73.23 79.41
C ILE A 3 15.95 73.70 78.34
N GLY A 4 15.35 74.87 78.55
CA GLY A 4 14.16 75.29 77.79
C GLY A 4 12.91 74.44 78.10
N SER A 5 11.86 74.59 77.29
CA SER A 5 10.62 73.83 77.38
C SER A 5 9.94 73.67 76.02
N ALA A 6 9.02 72.71 75.89
CA ALA A 6 8.26 72.46 74.66
C ALA A 6 7.48 73.67 74.13
N THR A 7 7.07 74.59 75.01
CA THR A 7 6.32 75.80 74.65
C THR A 7 7.19 77.05 74.55
N ASN A 8 8.43 76.97 75.04
CA ASN A 8 9.37 78.09 75.08
C ASN A 8 10.80 77.51 75.06
N ALA A 9 11.32 77.30 73.86
CA ALA A 9 12.70 76.87 73.65
C ALA A 9 13.67 77.94 74.16
N LEU A 10 14.92 77.57 74.41
CA LEU A 10 15.96 78.55 74.68
C LEU A 10 16.47 79.07 73.35
N GLU A 11 16.28 80.37 73.09
CA GLU A 11 16.85 81.02 71.92
C GLU A 11 18.34 81.27 72.09
N THR A 12 19.13 80.88 71.10
CA THR A 12 20.59 81.02 71.11
C THR A 12 21.11 81.67 69.83
N LYS A 13 22.29 82.27 69.97
CA LYS A 13 23.11 82.77 68.87
C LYS A 13 24.58 82.42 69.14
N VAL A 14 24.92 81.13 69.03
CA VAL A 14 26.24 80.63 69.45
C VAL A 14 26.83 79.68 68.41
N THR A 15 28.16 79.71 68.27
CA THR A 15 28.87 78.84 67.32
C THR A 15 28.94 77.39 67.78
N THR A 16 29.17 77.15 69.08
CA THR A 16 29.29 75.82 69.66
C THR A 16 28.46 75.71 70.93
N LEU A 17 27.75 74.59 71.10
CA LEU A 17 26.87 74.35 72.25
C LEU A 17 26.93 72.89 72.70
N SER A 18 26.99 72.72 74.02
CA SER A 18 26.72 71.48 74.72
C SER A 18 25.56 71.70 75.69
N ALA A 19 24.78 70.65 75.96
CA ALA A 19 23.67 70.71 76.91
C ALA A 19 23.45 69.34 77.56
N SER A 20 23.36 69.32 78.89
CA SER A 20 23.01 68.11 79.66
C SER A 20 21.83 68.39 80.58
N ALA A 21 20.68 67.79 80.29
CA ALA A 21 19.49 67.87 81.13
C ALA A 21 19.32 66.59 81.97
N GLY A 22 18.86 66.75 83.23
CA GLY A 22 18.55 65.63 84.13
C GLY A 22 17.23 64.94 83.76
N ASN A 23 16.21 65.04 84.62
CA ASN A 23 14.85 64.48 84.38
C ASN A 23 13.96 65.31 83.43
N GLY A 24 14.53 66.08 82.49
CA GLY A 24 13.77 66.98 81.60
C GLY A 24 14.36 67.02 80.20
N GLY A 25 13.68 67.69 79.28
CA GLY A 25 14.13 67.83 77.90
C GLY A 25 15.17 68.94 77.68
N VAL A 26 15.75 68.94 76.48
CA VAL A 26 16.57 70.02 75.91
C VAL A 26 15.78 70.61 74.73
N TYR A 27 15.46 71.90 74.78
CA TYR A 27 14.73 72.62 73.74
C TYR A 27 15.49 73.87 73.34
N LEU A 28 16.04 73.88 72.13
CA LEU A 28 16.93 74.93 71.62
C LEU A 28 16.41 75.47 70.29
N LEU A 29 16.46 76.80 70.15
CA LEU A 29 16.18 77.52 68.91
C LEU A 29 17.37 78.44 68.57
N GLU A 30 18.21 78.00 67.68
CA GLU A 30 19.40 78.70 67.21
C GLU A 30 19.06 79.64 66.03
N ALA A 31 19.66 80.84 66.03
CA ALA A 31 19.44 81.82 64.99
C ALA A 31 20.23 81.53 63.71
N ASP A 32 21.56 81.43 63.79
CA ASP A 32 22.46 81.53 62.62
C ASP A 32 23.38 80.33 62.36
N GLY A 33 23.15 79.20 63.05
CA GLY A 33 23.85 77.93 62.84
C GLY A 33 24.55 77.45 64.10
N LEU A 34 24.79 76.15 64.22
CA LEU A 34 25.37 75.58 65.44
C LEU A 34 26.23 74.36 65.17
N THR A 35 27.38 74.30 65.85
CA THR A 35 28.13 73.06 66.06
C THR A 35 27.83 72.49 67.44
N VAL A 36 27.39 71.24 67.51
CA VAL A 36 27.39 70.47 68.75
C VAL A 36 28.81 69.96 68.98
N GLY A 37 29.37 70.21 70.16
CA GLY A 37 30.76 69.83 70.47
C GLY A 37 31.20 70.29 71.86
N ASP A 38 32.52 70.40 72.05
CA ASP A 38 33.12 70.74 73.33
C ASP A 38 32.94 72.22 73.70
N VAL A 39 32.39 72.44 74.90
CA VAL A 39 32.31 73.75 75.53
C VAL A 39 33.01 73.70 76.88
N ALA A 40 34.00 74.58 77.07
CA ALA A 40 34.67 74.78 78.35
C ALA A 40 34.52 76.24 78.79
N ALA A 41 34.36 76.45 80.09
CA ALA A 41 34.28 77.77 80.69
C ALA A 41 35.40 77.95 81.72
N SER A 42 36.06 79.11 81.70
CA SER A 42 37.03 79.47 82.72
C SER A 42 36.82 80.92 83.16
N ILE A 43 36.94 81.16 84.46
CA ILE A 43 36.84 82.49 85.06
C ILE A 43 38.09 82.82 85.87
N ASN A 44 38.38 84.11 85.98
CA ASN A 44 39.40 84.62 86.88
C ASN A 44 38.77 84.98 88.23
N ARG A 45 39.00 84.14 89.25
CA ARG A 45 38.52 84.40 90.60
C ARG A 45 39.48 85.33 91.33
N VAL A 46 38.99 86.50 91.72
CA VAL A 46 39.76 87.50 92.46
C VAL A 46 39.95 87.03 93.92
N GLY A 47 41.20 86.96 94.36
CA GLY A 47 41.60 86.66 95.72
C GLY A 47 41.51 87.89 96.63
N ALA A 48 41.60 87.68 97.94
CA ALA A 48 41.52 88.76 98.93
C ALA A 48 42.66 89.80 98.81
N ASP A 49 43.76 89.46 98.12
CA ASP A 49 44.91 90.32 97.84
C ASP A 49 44.81 91.05 96.48
N GLY A 50 43.70 90.89 95.75
CA GLY A 50 43.49 91.46 94.43
C GLY A 50 44.15 90.68 93.28
N THR A 51 44.83 89.55 93.55
CA THR A 51 45.33 88.65 92.49
C THR A 51 44.20 87.81 91.91
N THR A 52 44.42 87.17 90.75
CA THR A 52 43.42 86.28 90.14
C THR A 52 43.93 84.85 90.05
N THR A 53 43.03 83.89 90.26
CA THR A 53 43.25 82.47 90.01
C THR A 53 42.28 81.97 88.97
N VAL A 54 42.78 81.22 87.98
CA VAL A 54 41.91 80.61 86.98
C VAL A 54 41.15 79.47 87.64
N VAL A 55 39.82 79.52 87.57
CA VAL A 55 38.94 78.41 87.89
C VAL A 55 38.28 77.98 86.59
N ALA A 56 38.56 76.76 86.17
CA ALA A 56 37.98 76.16 84.98
C ALA A 56 36.94 75.12 85.37
N ASP A 57 35.80 75.15 84.69
CA ASP A 57 34.83 74.07 84.73
C ASP A 57 35.31 72.92 83.85
N ALA A 58 34.83 71.71 84.13
CA ALA A 58 35.07 70.57 83.26
C ALA A 58 34.43 70.82 81.88
N THR A 59 35.12 70.43 80.81
CA THR A 59 34.56 70.46 79.45
C THR A 59 33.25 69.67 79.44
N GLN A 60 32.22 70.24 78.84
CA GLN A 60 30.96 69.57 78.54
C GLN A 60 30.84 69.39 77.03
N SER A 61 30.18 68.33 76.61
CA SER A 61 30.00 67.95 75.21
C SER A 61 28.56 67.52 74.97
N ASP A 62 28.14 67.58 73.71
CA ASP A 62 26.93 66.96 73.16
C ASP A 62 25.61 67.51 73.70
N LEU A 63 24.49 67.06 73.12
CA LEU A 63 23.13 67.35 73.58
C LEU A 63 22.50 66.10 74.18
N ARG A 64 22.36 66.05 75.50
CA ARG A 64 21.95 64.83 76.20
C ARG A 64 20.88 65.04 77.26
N THR A 65 19.95 64.10 77.35
CA THR A 65 19.08 63.93 78.52
C THR A 65 19.50 62.69 79.30
N LEU A 66 19.56 62.79 80.63
CA LEU A 66 20.07 61.73 81.51
C LEU A 66 18.96 60.92 82.18
N GLY A 67 17.70 61.41 82.14
CA GLY A 67 16.57 60.77 82.79
C GLY A 67 15.22 61.37 82.39
N GLY A 68 14.13 60.80 82.93
CA GLY A 68 12.80 61.40 82.83
C GLY A 68 12.15 61.42 81.44
N ASN A 69 12.67 60.63 80.49
CA ASN A 69 12.17 60.56 79.11
C ASN A 69 12.21 61.93 78.38
N GLY A 70 13.21 62.75 78.69
CA GLY A 70 13.34 64.09 78.11
C GLY A 70 13.65 64.04 76.61
N ALA A 71 12.88 64.78 75.81
CA ALA A 71 13.15 65.00 74.39
C ALA A 71 14.37 65.91 74.19
N VAL A 72 15.07 65.75 73.06
CA VAL A 72 16.08 66.69 72.58
C VAL A 72 15.56 67.34 71.30
N VAL A 73 15.32 68.65 71.34
CA VAL A 73 14.89 69.44 70.19
C VAL A 73 15.93 70.53 69.93
N LEU A 74 16.57 70.46 68.77
CA LEU A 74 17.48 71.47 68.25
C LEU A 74 16.95 71.98 66.92
N GLN A 75 16.68 73.28 66.81
CA GLN A 75 16.27 73.92 65.57
C GLN A 75 17.19 75.08 65.23
N SER A 76 17.61 75.22 63.98
CA SER A 76 18.27 76.44 63.46
C SER A 76 17.40 77.12 62.41
N THR A 77 17.23 78.44 62.50
CA THR A 77 16.37 79.18 61.56
C THR A 77 17.02 79.43 60.20
N THR A 78 18.28 79.87 60.14
CA THR A 78 18.94 80.24 58.87
C THR A 78 20.26 79.55 58.59
N GLY A 79 20.90 78.95 59.61
CA GLY A 79 22.26 78.41 59.49
C GLY A 79 22.32 76.88 59.46
N ASP A 80 23.53 76.39 59.21
CA ASP A 80 23.84 74.96 59.18
C ASP A 80 23.99 74.40 60.60
N LEU A 81 23.64 73.11 60.75
CA LEU A 81 23.88 72.35 61.98
C LEU A 81 24.99 71.32 61.73
N VAL A 82 26.01 71.32 62.58
CA VAL A 82 27.06 70.30 62.60
C VAL A 82 26.96 69.52 63.90
N LEU A 83 26.71 68.22 63.81
CA LEU A 83 26.58 67.33 64.96
C LEU A 83 27.92 66.62 65.19
N GLY A 84 28.84 67.29 65.87
CA GLY A 84 30.16 66.77 66.21
C GLY A 84 30.16 66.00 67.53
N ASP A 85 31.00 64.96 67.62
CA ASP A 85 31.32 64.31 68.90
C ASP A 85 32.21 65.25 69.71
N GLY A 86 31.82 65.55 70.95
CA GLY A 86 32.73 66.20 71.87
C GLY A 86 33.55 65.18 72.69
N THR A 87 34.72 65.61 73.15
CA THR A 87 35.70 64.73 73.79
C THR A 87 35.41 64.43 75.26
N ALA A 88 34.45 65.11 75.91
CA ALA A 88 34.33 65.08 77.37
C ALA A 88 33.70 63.79 77.94
N ASN A 89 32.95 63.01 77.15
CA ASN A 89 32.28 61.80 77.63
C ASN A 89 32.64 60.52 76.85
N GLY A 90 33.32 60.64 75.71
CA GLY A 90 33.82 59.52 74.92
C GLY A 90 32.74 58.53 74.42
N ALA A 91 31.48 58.94 74.35
CA ALA A 91 30.39 58.05 73.97
C ALA A 91 30.09 58.03 72.46
N GLY A 92 30.81 58.81 71.64
CA GLY A 92 30.68 58.82 70.18
C GLY A 92 29.36 59.39 69.67
N ALA A 93 28.61 60.13 70.49
CA ALA A 93 27.26 60.57 70.19
C ALA A 93 27.10 62.07 70.44
N SER A 94 26.74 62.80 69.38
CA SER A 94 26.46 64.24 69.43
C SER A 94 25.10 64.54 70.08
N VAL A 95 24.12 63.63 69.95
CA VAL A 95 22.78 63.80 70.49
C VAL A 95 22.31 62.49 71.11
N SER A 96 21.80 62.53 72.35
CA SER A 96 21.26 61.34 73.03
C SER A 96 20.05 61.66 73.92
N ALA A 97 18.91 61.05 73.62
CA ALA A 97 17.70 61.15 74.43
C ALA A 97 17.48 59.88 75.28
N HIS A 98 17.28 60.06 76.59
CA HIS A 98 17.00 58.97 77.54
C HIS A 98 15.59 58.40 77.35
N GLY A 99 15.46 57.06 77.43
CA GLY A 99 14.17 56.37 77.48
C GLY A 99 13.30 56.68 76.27
N SER A 100 12.02 57.03 76.49
CA SER A 100 11.09 57.38 75.41
C SER A 100 11.24 58.82 74.89
N GLY A 101 12.36 59.49 75.16
CA GLY A 101 12.62 60.85 74.71
C GLY A 101 12.79 60.92 73.19
N ASN A 102 12.01 61.77 72.52
CA ASN A 102 12.13 61.98 71.08
C ASN A 102 13.29 62.92 70.75
N VAL A 103 13.86 62.78 69.55
CA VAL A 103 14.89 63.68 69.04
C VAL A 103 14.36 64.41 67.81
N LEU A 104 14.43 65.74 67.81
CA LEU A 104 14.29 66.57 66.61
C LEU A 104 15.58 67.36 66.43
N VAL A 105 16.24 67.19 65.30
CA VAL A 105 17.29 68.09 64.82
C VAL A 105 16.83 68.66 63.49
N GLN A 106 16.69 69.98 63.40
CA GLN A 106 16.15 70.62 62.21
C GLN A 106 16.87 71.92 61.84
N ALA A 107 17.47 71.98 60.65
CA ALA A 107 17.89 73.23 60.02
C ALA A 107 16.78 73.69 59.05
N LEU A 108 16.10 74.80 59.32
CA LEU A 108 14.94 75.22 58.51
C LEU A 108 15.34 75.63 57.09
N ALA A 109 16.44 76.37 56.94
CA ALA A 109 16.98 76.79 55.64
C ALA A 109 18.37 76.21 55.32
N GLY A 110 19.13 75.79 56.35
CA GLY A 110 20.49 75.29 56.23
C GLY A 110 20.60 73.78 56.02
N ASN A 111 21.84 73.31 56.03
CA ASN A 111 22.23 71.91 55.96
C ASN A 111 22.36 71.28 57.36
N VAL A 112 22.33 69.94 57.43
CA VAL A 112 22.75 69.22 58.62
C VAL A 112 23.90 68.27 58.28
N THR A 113 25.04 68.42 58.95
CA THR A 113 26.19 67.51 58.85
C THR A 113 26.26 66.68 60.13
N VAL A 114 26.14 65.36 60.00
CA VAL A 114 26.18 64.42 61.12
C VAL A 114 27.56 63.77 61.15
N GLN A 115 28.36 64.11 62.16
CA GLN A 115 29.72 63.59 62.32
C GLN A 115 29.83 62.54 63.43
N ALA A 116 28.77 62.40 64.24
CA ALA A 116 28.69 61.50 65.38
C ALA A 116 27.24 61.07 65.63
N ASP A 117 27.05 60.02 66.43
CA ASP A 117 25.76 59.34 66.55
C ASP A 117 24.64 60.24 67.08
N VAL A 118 23.43 59.97 66.58
CA VAL A 118 22.16 60.51 67.08
C VAL A 118 21.34 59.36 67.65
N LEU A 119 21.12 59.39 68.96
CA LEU A 119 20.57 58.26 69.72
C LEU A 119 19.27 58.63 70.45
N SER A 120 18.34 57.69 70.47
CA SER A 120 17.25 57.62 71.44
C SER A 120 17.14 56.18 71.96
N THR A 121 16.67 55.97 73.19
CA THR A 121 16.47 54.60 73.67
C THR A 121 15.24 53.96 73.02
N SER A 122 14.11 54.67 73.01
CA SER A 122 12.84 54.15 72.46
C SER A 122 11.95 55.22 71.83
N GLY A 123 12.44 56.45 71.69
CA GLY A 123 11.71 57.58 71.11
C GLY A 123 11.91 57.72 69.60
N ALA A 124 11.03 58.47 68.94
CA ALA A 124 11.19 58.78 67.53
C ALA A 124 12.34 59.77 67.30
N ILE A 125 13.07 59.59 66.20
CA ILE A 125 14.15 60.50 65.77
C ILE A 125 13.73 61.14 64.45
N SER A 126 13.72 62.47 64.40
CA SER A 126 13.51 63.25 63.18
C SER A 126 14.71 64.15 62.91
N LEU A 127 15.35 63.97 61.76
CA LEU A 127 16.47 64.77 61.28
C LEU A 127 16.04 65.47 59.99
N ARG A 128 16.01 66.81 60.00
CA ARG A 128 15.39 67.58 58.91
C ARG A 128 16.27 68.75 58.46
N ALA A 129 16.37 68.98 57.16
CA ALA A 129 17.10 70.12 56.61
C ALA A 129 16.32 70.75 55.46
N GLY A 130 16.28 72.08 55.38
CA GLY A 130 15.86 72.79 54.17
C GLY A 130 16.85 72.58 53.02
N GLY A 131 18.14 72.44 53.35
CA GLY A 131 19.22 72.07 52.43
C GLY A 131 19.53 70.56 52.44
N ALA A 132 20.81 70.22 52.38
CA ALA A 132 21.32 68.86 52.35
C ALA A 132 21.50 68.27 53.76
N ILE A 133 21.49 66.94 53.83
CA ILE A 133 21.90 66.19 55.03
C ILE A 133 23.05 65.26 54.64
N GLY A 134 24.16 65.34 55.36
CA GLY A 134 25.34 64.50 55.15
C GLY A 134 25.70 63.72 56.41
N PHE A 135 25.96 62.42 56.28
CA PHE A 135 26.53 61.59 57.34
C PHE A 135 27.97 61.24 57.00
N ASP A 136 28.87 61.57 57.92
CA ASP A 136 30.26 61.13 57.85
C ASP A 136 30.38 59.63 58.18
N ALA A 137 31.55 59.05 57.94
CA ALA A 137 31.80 57.64 58.23
C ALA A 137 31.65 57.35 59.74
N GLY A 138 30.85 56.32 60.06
CA GLY A 138 30.56 55.91 61.43
C GLY A 138 29.57 56.80 62.19
N ALA A 139 28.97 57.79 61.55
CA ALA A 139 27.92 58.61 62.15
C ALA A 139 26.55 57.95 61.99
N ASP A 140 25.99 57.41 63.07
CA ASP A 140 24.81 56.55 63.02
C ASP A 140 23.55 57.20 63.60
N ILE A 141 22.38 56.68 63.22
CA ILE A 141 21.12 56.96 63.93
C ILE A 141 20.60 55.66 64.52
N ARG A 142 20.32 55.66 65.82
CA ARG A 142 19.76 54.47 66.50
C ARG A 142 18.62 54.82 67.43
N THR A 143 17.53 54.05 67.32
CA THR A 143 16.44 54.02 68.29
C THR A 143 15.89 52.60 68.49
N GLY A 144 15.28 52.33 69.63
CA GLY A 144 14.70 51.02 69.98
C GLY A 144 13.17 51.03 70.08
N ASP A 145 12.60 49.88 70.46
CA ASP A 145 11.16 49.63 70.66
C ASP A 145 10.26 50.23 69.56
N ALA A 146 9.35 51.15 69.92
CA ALA A 146 8.41 51.79 69.00
C ALA A 146 8.98 53.03 68.28
N GLY A 147 10.25 53.37 68.51
CA GLY A 147 10.90 54.54 67.92
C GLY A 147 11.08 54.39 66.40
N THR A 148 10.52 55.33 65.65
CA THR A 148 10.73 55.43 64.19
C THR A 148 11.80 56.46 63.86
N VAL A 149 12.45 56.32 62.70
CA VAL A 149 13.42 57.30 62.19
C VAL A 149 12.84 58.01 60.96
N ASP A 150 12.85 59.34 60.93
CA ASP A 150 12.47 60.18 59.78
C ASP A 150 13.61 61.14 59.44
N VAL A 151 14.27 60.91 58.30
CA VAL A 151 15.31 61.80 57.77
C VAL A 151 14.77 62.49 56.52
N ASP A 152 14.71 63.82 56.51
CA ASP A 152 14.02 64.62 55.49
C ASP A 152 14.88 65.82 55.04
N ALA A 153 15.57 65.69 53.90
CA ALA A 153 16.40 66.73 53.31
C ALA A 153 15.69 67.40 52.13
N GLY A 154 15.63 68.74 52.09
CA GLY A 154 15.15 69.49 50.92
C GLY A 154 16.10 69.41 49.71
N GLY A 155 17.38 69.17 49.95
CA GLY A 155 18.43 68.94 48.95
C GLY A 155 18.82 67.46 48.82
N ASN A 156 20.13 67.20 48.77
CA ASN A 156 20.68 65.84 48.76
C ASN A 156 20.72 65.26 50.17
N LEU A 157 20.49 63.95 50.28
CA LEU A 157 20.78 63.16 51.48
C LEU A 157 21.92 62.20 51.13
N THR A 158 23.08 62.38 51.76
CA THR A 158 24.27 61.55 51.51
C THR A 158 24.67 60.83 52.77
N GLN A 159 24.49 59.51 52.77
CA GLN A 159 24.94 58.65 53.86
C GLN A 159 26.27 57.98 53.46
N SER A 160 27.27 58.05 54.34
CA SER A 160 28.51 57.26 54.17
C SER A 160 28.21 55.76 54.18
N ALA A 161 29.03 54.97 53.47
CA ALA A 161 28.95 53.51 53.45
C ALA A 161 29.04 52.90 54.87
N ASP A 162 29.74 53.58 55.77
CA ASP A 162 29.98 53.13 57.15
C ASP A 162 28.96 53.68 58.16
N SER A 163 28.02 54.51 57.71
CA SER A 163 26.92 55.01 58.54
C SER A 163 25.76 54.02 58.53
N VAL A 164 25.11 53.82 59.67
CA VAL A 164 23.98 52.92 59.89
C VAL A 164 22.78 53.68 60.45
N LEU A 165 21.65 53.58 59.78
CA LEU A 165 20.34 53.95 60.34
C LEU A 165 19.67 52.68 60.86
N SER A 166 19.35 52.61 62.16
CA SER A 166 18.72 51.44 62.75
C SER A 166 17.59 51.77 63.72
N ALA A 167 16.51 51.00 63.59
CA ALA A 167 15.32 51.07 64.42
C ALA A 167 14.66 49.69 64.53
N GLN A 168 13.84 49.48 65.56
CA GLN A 168 12.92 48.32 65.63
C GLN A 168 11.58 48.59 64.93
N ALA A 169 11.27 49.86 64.65
CA ALA A 169 10.10 50.29 63.87
C ALA A 169 10.52 50.86 62.51
N ASN A 170 9.57 51.47 61.79
CA ASN A 170 9.76 51.94 60.43
C ASN A 170 10.81 53.07 60.31
N ILE A 171 11.50 53.10 59.18
CA ILE A 171 12.48 54.13 58.82
C ILE A 171 12.05 54.81 57.51
N ARG A 172 12.07 56.14 57.48
CA ARG A 172 11.90 56.95 56.28
C ARG A 172 13.14 57.79 56.04
N VAL A 173 13.68 57.71 54.83
CA VAL A 173 14.73 58.60 54.33
C VAL A 173 14.23 59.28 53.06
N ALA A 174 14.23 60.61 53.06
CA ALA A 174 13.70 61.41 51.96
C ALA A 174 14.66 62.54 51.57
N ALA A 175 14.85 62.71 50.27
CA ALA A 175 15.65 63.76 49.67
C ALA A 175 14.86 64.48 48.57
N GLY A 176 14.88 65.81 48.54
CA GLY A 176 14.32 66.57 47.42
C GLY A 176 15.08 66.39 46.11
N GLN A 177 16.36 65.99 46.18
CA GLN A 177 17.23 65.71 45.04
C GLN A 177 17.76 64.26 45.10
N GLN A 178 19.08 64.05 45.20
CA GLN A 178 19.67 62.71 45.23
C GLN A 178 19.69 62.14 46.65
N LEU A 179 19.40 60.84 46.76
CA LEU A 179 19.56 60.03 47.95
C LEU A 179 20.70 59.04 47.73
N THR A 180 21.83 59.20 48.42
CA THR A 180 22.89 58.18 48.48
C THR A 180 22.69 57.37 49.76
N LEU A 181 22.35 56.09 49.60
CA LEU A 181 22.11 55.18 50.72
C LEU A 181 23.41 54.59 51.25
N GLY A 182 23.59 54.63 52.56
CA GLY A 182 24.59 53.84 53.27
C GLY A 182 23.95 52.54 53.73
N ARG A 183 24.01 52.21 55.02
CA ARG A 183 23.35 51.02 55.57
C ARG A 183 22.08 51.39 56.34
N ILE A 184 20.98 50.68 56.08
CA ILE A 184 19.72 50.78 56.82
C ILE A 184 19.33 49.40 57.33
N VAL A 185 19.04 49.26 58.62
CA VAL A 185 18.70 47.99 59.26
C VAL A 185 17.50 48.14 60.20
N THR A 186 16.41 47.45 59.89
CA THR A 186 15.23 47.34 60.74
C THR A 186 14.52 46.00 60.50
N ASP A 187 13.77 45.50 61.48
CA ASP A 187 12.86 44.36 61.27
C ASP A 187 11.48 44.80 60.74
N ALA A 188 11.28 46.11 60.55
CA ALA A 188 10.04 46.72 60.06
C ALA A 188 10.19 47.25 58.62
N ASP A 189 9.42 48.27 58.22
CA ASP A 189 9.40 48.75 56.83
C ASP A 189 10.26 50.01 56.61
N VAL A 190 10.87 50.10 55.44
CA VAL A 190 11.72 51.22 55.02
C VAL A 190 11.10 51.93 53.81
N ALA A 191 11.06 53.27 53.83
CA ALA A 191 10.78 54.09 52.66
C ALA A 191 11.98 54.97 52.32
N ALA A 192 12.52 54.80 51.12
CA ALA A 192 13.59 55.61 50.56
C ALA A 192 13.08 56.39 49.34
N ILE A 193 12.99 57.71 49.49
CA ILE A 193 12.31 58.60 48.55
C ILE A 193 13.28 59.70 48.07
N ALA A 194 13.41 59.86 46.75
CA ALA A 194 14.25 60.87 46.13
C ALA A 194 13.47 61.62 45.04
N GLY A 195 13.55 62.94 45.01
CA GLY A 195 13.09 63.72 43.84
C GLY A 195 13.96 63.49 42.60
N GLY A 196 15.24 63.14 42.81
CA GLY A 196 16.21 62.74 41.79
C GLY A 196 16.40 61.22 41.77
N SER A 197 17.63 60.76 42.04
CA SER A 197 17.98 59.33 42.02
C SER A 197 18.25 58.78 43.42
N VAL A 198 17.95 57.51 43.64
CA VAL A 198 18.44 56.71 44.77
C VAL A 198 19.68 55.95 44.31
N VAL A 199 20.81 56.14 44.99
CA VAL A 199 22.13 55.61 44.60
C VAL A 199 22.71 54.73 45.70
N GLU A 200 23.35 53.64 45.27
CA GLU A 200 24.06 52.69 46.12
C GLU A 200 25.38 53.26 46.65
N GLY A 201 25.41 53.68 47.92
CA GLY A 201 26.60 54.19 48.61
C GLY A 201 27.36 53.14 49.42
N GLY A 202 26.83 51.94 49.61
CA GLY A 202 27.45 50.83 50.34
C GLY A 202 28.66 50.21 49.65
N ASN A 203 29.34 49.30 50.37
CA ASN A 203 30.58 48.64 49.91
C ASN A 203 30.36 47.23 49.32
N GLY A 204 29.10 46.75 49.26
CA GLY A 204 28.73 45.46 48.68
C GLY A 204 29.00 44.22 49.54
N ALA A 205 29.53 44.36 50.77
CA ALA A 205 29.72 43.22 51.68
C ALA A 205 28.43 42.81 52.42
N GLN A 206 27.50 43.75 52.57
CA GLN A 206 26.21 43.58 53.23
C GLN A 206 25.12 44.24 52.38
N ALA A 207 23.85 43.91 52.65
CA ALA A 207 22.73 44.64 52.08
C ALA A 207 22.76 46.10 52.55
N THR A 208 22.54 47.00 51.60
CA THR A 208 22.36 48.44 51.81
C THR A 208 21.10 48.69 52.61
N VAL A 209 20.05 47.91 52.33
CA VAL A 209 18.82 47.91 53.10
C VAL A 209 18.46 46.49 53.53
N GLN A 210 18.36 46.28 54.84
CA GLN A 210 17.78 45.09 55.46
C GLN A 210 16.49 45.49 56.18
N ALA A 211 15.36 44.94 55.75
CA ALA A 211 14.02 45.34 56.20
C ALA A 211 12.98 44.21 56.01
N ARG A 212 11.81 44.33 56.63
CA ARG A 212 10.65 43.47 56.26
C ARG A 212 10.12 43.84 54.88
N ALA A 213 9.85 45.13 54.65
CA ALA A 213 9.45 45.62 53.33
C ALA A 213 10.17 46.93 52.99
N LEU A 214 10.41 47.15 51.70
CA LEU A 214 11.09 48.32 51.18
C LEU A 214 10.26 49.00 50.09
N LEU A 215 10.08 50.30 50.24
CA LEU A 215 9.59 51.21 49.22
C LEU A 215 10.76 52.05 48.70
N LEU A 216 11.05 51.95 47.40
CA LEU A 216 11.96 52.83 46.70
C LEU A 216 11.17 53.74 45.76
N SER A 217 11.37 55.05 45.84
CA SER A 217 10.71 56.01 44.93
C SER A 217 11.71 57.06 44.48
N ALA A 218 11.98 57.15 43.19
CA ALA A 218 12.89 58.11 42.60
C ALA A 218 12.26 58.82 41.40
N GLY A 219 12.43 60.13 41.29
CA GLY A 219 12.00 60.87 40.09
C GLY A 219 12.83 60.55 38.84
N GLN A 220 14.05 60.01 39.01
CA GLN A 220 14.98 59.69 37.91
C GLN A 220 15.36 58.22 37.87
N ALA A 221 16.18 57.74 38.82
CA ALA A 221 16.72 56.38 38.80
C ALA A 221 16.75 55.76 40.21
N ILE A 222 16.60 54.45 40.29
CA ILE A 222 16.92 53.66 41.49
C ILE A 222 18.07 52.73 41.12
N GLY A 223 19.24 52.94 41.72
CA GLY A 223 20.46 52.25 41.32
C GLY A 223 20.92 52.65 39.91
N SER A 224 21.87 51.88 39.38
CA SER A 224 22.39 52.03 38.01
C SER A 224 22.89 50.69 37.48
N ALA A 225 23.08 50.59 36.17
CA ALA A 225 23.67 49.41 35.52
C ALA A 225 25.03 48.98 36.11
N ALA A 226 25.82 49.92 36.64
CA ALA A 226 27.11 49.63 37.25
C ALA A 226 27.01 49.30 38.76
N ARG A 227 25.94 49.77 39.42
CA ARG A 227 25.74 49.68 40.87
C ARG A 227 24.24 49.62 41.16
N ALA A 228 23.68 48.40 41.19
CA ALA A 228 22.32 48.15 41.66
C ALA A 228 22.21 48.41 43.17
N ILE A 229 21.00 48.68 43.66
CA ILE A 229 20.75 48.75 45.11
C ILE A 229 20.75 47.34 45.67
N ASP A 230 21.61 47.08 46.65
CA ASP A 230 21.74 45.78 47.31
C ASP A 230 20.72 45.66 48.45
N THR A 231 19.81 44.69 48.37
CA THR A 231 18.69 44.55 49.33
C THR A 231 18.67 43.17 50.00
N GLN A 232 18.09 43.14 51.21
CA GLN A 232 17.67 41.94 51.92
C GLN A 232 16.29 42.17 52.56
N VAL A 233 15.22 41.94 51.81
CA VAL A 233 13.84 42.29 52.18
C VAL A 233 12.84 41.22 51.76
N GLN A 234 11.76 41.07 52.55
CA GLN A 234 10.69 40.13 52.20
C GLN A 234 9.77 40.67 51.10
N ARG A 235 9.55 41.99 51.05
CA ARG A 235 8.71 42.64 50.05
C ARG A 235 9.32 43.92 49.49
N LEU A 236 9.24 44.11 48.18
CA LEU A 236 9.69 45.32 47.49
C LEU A 236 8.55 45.97 46.69
N ALA A 237 8.47 47.31 46.76
CA ALA A 237 7.80 48.16 45.79
C ALA A 237 8.76 49.25 45.32
N ALA A 238 8.84 49.50 44.02
CA ALA A 238 9.79 50.44 43.47
C ALA A 238 9.22 51.26 42.30
N THR A 239 9.43 52.58 42.32
CA THR A 239 9.04 53.50 41.25
C THR A 239 10.22 54.37 40.84
N ALA A 240 10.61 54.34 39.56
CA ALA A 240 11.67 55.16 38.97
C ALA A 240 11.20 55.88 37.69
N GLY A 241 11.93 56.93 37.32
CA GLY A 241 11.74 57.66 36.06
C GLY A 241 12.54 57.07 34.89
N ASP A 242 13.12 57.95 34.06
CA ASP A 242 13.86 57.60 32.83
C ASP A 242 15.18 56.85 33.08
N GLY A 243 15.77 56.96 34.27
CA GLY A 243 17.02 56.28 34.61
C GLY A 243 16.85 54.79 34.96
N GLY A 244 15.61 54.35 35.19
CA GLY A 244 15.28 52.95 35.45
C GLY A 244 15.52 52.48 36.88
N LEU A 245 15.31 51.19 37.08
CA LEU A 245 15.38 50.47 38.34
C LEU A 245 16.41 49.35 38.23
N PHE A 246 17.41 49.37 39.10
CA PHE A 246 18.43 48.32 39.23
C PHE A 246 18.52 47.91 40.69
N VAL A 247 18.02 46.71 41.00
CA VAL A 247 18.01 46.14 42.36
C VAL A 247 18.57 44.73 42.35
N GLN A 248 19.41 44.43 43.33
CA GLN A 248 19.97 43.10 43.56
C GLN A 248 19.56 42.63 44.95
N GLU A 249 18.65 41.68 44.99
CA GLU A 249 18.19 41.04 46.21
C GLU A 249 19.13 39.89 46.60
N ARG A 250 19.28 39.66 47.92
CA ARG A 250 20.13 38.60 48.45
C ARG A 250 19.37 37.32 48.85
N ASP A 251 18.09 37.38 49.14
CA ASP A 251 17.24 36.24 49.53
C ASP A 251 15.86 36.25 48.83
N GLY A 252 14.95 35.35 49.22
CA GLY A 252 13.65 35.23 48.57
C GLY A 252 12.82 36.52 48.65
N LEU A 253 12.18 36.91 47.55
CA LEU A 253 11.51 38.20 47.42
C LEU A 253 10.07 38.10 46.92
N ALA A 254 9.19 38.86 47.56
CA ALA A 254 7.89 39.21 47.02
C ALA A 254 7.90 40.65 46.47
N VAL A 255 7.24 40.89 45.34
CA VAL A 255 6.97 42.23 44.82
C VAL A 255 5.48 42.48 44.96
N GLY A 256 5.11 43.57 45.60
CA GLY A 256 3.71 43.89 45.90
C GLY A 256 3.56 45.25 46.58
N PRO A 257 2.38 45.57 47.14
CA PRO A 257 2.13 46.86 47.77
C PRO A 257 2.92 47.02 49.07
N VAL A 258 3.61 48.15 49.22
CA VAL A 258 4.34 48.52 50.44
C VAL A 258 3.85 49.88 50.94
N GLY A 259 3.56 49.95 52.24
CA GLY A 259 3.12 51.16 52.93
C GLY A 259 3.96 51.43 54.17
N VAL A 260 4.54 52.62 54.28
CA VAL A 260 5.47 52.97 55.38
C VAL A 260 5.00 54.21 56.11
N THR A 261 4.75 54.08 57.41
CA THR A 261 4.34 55.18 58.30
C THR A 261 5.41 55.40 59.36
N VAL A 262 5.88 56.63 59.53
CA VAL A 262 6.83 57.01 60.59
C VAL A 262 6.24 58.08 61.50
N SER A 263 6.78 58.22 62.71
CA SER A 263 6.44 59.32 63.62
C SER A 263 7.41 60.48 63.44
N ARG A 264 6.89 61.63 63.03
CA ARG A 264 7.65 62.88 62.90
C ARG A 264 7.59 63.67 64.19
N VAL A 265 8.75 64.06 64.71
CA VAL A 265 8.89 64.86 65.92
C VAL A 265 8.67 66.34 65.58
N ALA A 266 7.75 66.99 66.30
CA ALA A 266 7.46 68.40 66.18
C ALA A 266 8.39 69.26 67.06
N ALA A 267 8.39 70.57 66.86
CA ALA A 267 9.15 71.54 67.65
C ALA A 267 8.89 71.44 69.18
N GLY A 268 7.71 70.94 69.59
CA GLY A 268 7.38 70.69 71.00
C GLY A 268 7.95 69.37 71.57
N GLY A 269 8.68 68.58 70.78
CA GLY A 269 9.23 67.29 71.18
C GLY A 269 8.21 66.14 71.19
N THR A 270 6.98 66.38 70.74
CA THR A 270 5.95 65.35 70.56
C THR A 270 6.08 64.72 69.18
N ALA A 271 5.88 63.40 69.08
CA ALA A 271 5.91 62.67 67.82
C ALA A 271 4.47 62.44 67.30
N THR A 272 4.22 62.73 66.02
CA THR A 272 2.94 62.48 65.34
C THR A 272 3.15 61.64 64.09
N ALA A 273 2.23 60.72 63.79
CA ALA A 273 2.33 59.91 62.58
C ALA A 273 2.32 60.82 61.32
N LEU A 274 3.30 60.61 60.46
CA LEU A 274 3.34 61.13 59.10
C LEU A 274 2.53 60.18 58.20
N GLY A 275 1.75 60.73 57.27
CA GLY A 275 0.96 59.92 56.33
C GLY A 275 1.81 58.86 55.62
N ALA A 276 1.22 57.69 55.38
CA ALA A 276 1.94 56.55 54.81
C ALA A 276 2.47 56.87 53.40
N ALA A 277 3.76 56.65 53.18
CA ALA A 277 4.30 56.51 51.83
C ALA A 277 3.83 55.16 51.27
N THR A 278 3.29 55.14 50.05
CA THR A 278 2.77 53.91 49.43
C THR A 278 3.27 53.77 48.00
N ALA A 279 3.58 52.55 47.60
CA ALA A 279 3.93 52.16 46.24
C ALA A 279 3.54 50.69 46.04
N ASP A 280 3.46 50.27 44.78
CA ASP A 280 3.08 48.91 44.42
C ASP A 280 3.74 48.48 43.11
N GLY A 281 4.26 47.25 43.12
CA GLY A 281 4.92 46.66 41.97
C GLY A 281 6.30 47.26 41.68
N LEU A 282 6.78 47.05 40.45
CA LEU A 282 7.98 47.67 39.90
C LEU A 282 7.55 48.57 38.74
N GLN A 283 7.81 49.87 38.82
CA GLN A 283 7.36 50.85 37.85
C GLN A 283 8.53 51.68 37.34
N ALA A 284 8.82 51.61 36.05
CA ALA A 284 9.65 52.60 35.36
C ALA A 284 8.74 53.45 34.46
N THR A 285 8.47 54.69 34.86
CA THR A 285 7.50 55.56 34.15
C THR A 285 8.04 56.11 32.83
N GLY A 286 9.33 55.90 32.56
CA GLY A 286 10.07 56.43 31.43
C GLY A 286 10.69 55.36 30.53
N SER A 287 11.79 55.71 29.86
CA SER A 287 12.57 54.77 29.02
C SER A 287 13.55 53.89 29.78
N GLY A 288 13.59 54.02 31.12
CA GLY A 288 14.48 53.29 31.99
C GLY A 288 14.23 51.78 32.03
N ALA A 289 15.31 51.00 32.09
CA ALA A 289 15.23 49.56 32.26
C ALA A 289 14.69 49.17 33.65
N VAL A 290 14.02 48.03 33.75
CA VAL A 290 13.65 47.41 35.02
C VAL A 290 14.46 46.14 35.17
N VAL A 291 15.46 46.16 36.04
CA VAL A 291 16.37 45.03 36.30
C VAL A 291 16.28 44.68 37.78
N LEU A 292 15.66 43.53 38.06
CA LEU A 292 15.61 42.92 39.38
C LEU A 292 16.29 41.55 39.31
N GLY A 293 17.42 41.44 39.99
CA GLY A 293 18.10 40.17 40.19
C GLY A 293 17.86 39.68 41.61
N ASN A 294 17.32 38.48 41.78
CA ASN A 294 17.35 37.78 43.06
C ASN A 294 18.52 36.78 43.08
N GLY A 295 19.50 37.07 43.94
CA GLY A 295 20.75 36.32 44.08
C GLY A 295 20.59 34.98 44.79
N SER A 296 19.53 34.77 45.58
CA SER A 296 19.21 33.47 46.17
C SER A 296 17.71 33.32 46.47
N GLY A 297 17.15 32.12 46.32
CA GLY A 297 15.74 31.85 46.58
C GLY A 297 14.79 32.31 45.46
N ASP A 298 13.50 32.34 45.78
CA ASP A 298 12.40 32.52 44.83
C ASP A 298 12.06 34.01 44.65
N LEU A 299 11.47 34.37 43.51
CA LEU A 299 10.91 35.69 43.25
C LEU A 299 9.42 35.55 42.91
N THR A 300 8.55 36.21 43.68
CA THR A 300 7.11 36.22 43.43
C THR A 300 6.62 37.63 43.13
N LEU A 301 5.96 37.85 41.99
CA LEU A 301 5.12 39.01 41.75
C LEU A 301 3.74 38.72 42.35
N GLU A 302 3.37 39.37 43.47
CA GLU A 302 2.15 39.07 44.23
C GLU A 302 0.89 39.39 43.43
N ALA A 303 -0.21 38.67 43.70
CA ALA A 303 -1.50 38.92 43.07
C ALA A 303 -2.11 40.26 43.54
N GLY A 304 -2.76 40.97 42.63
CA GLY A 304 -3.37 42.27 42.92
C GLY A 304 -2.37 43.43 43.03
N SER A 305 -1.09 43.17 42.76
CA SER A 305 -0.07 44.20 42.56
C SER A 305 -0.25 44.91 41.23
N ALA A 306 0.26 46.13 41.10
CA ALA A 306 0.44 46.84 39.86
C ALA A 306 1.45 46.17 38.89
N GLY A 307 2.06 45.05 39.29
CA GLY A 307 2.92 44.21 38.47
C GLY A 307 4.29 44.84 38.21
N ALA A 308 4.95 44.42 37.13
CA ALA A 308 6.18 45.03 36.67
C ALA A 308 5.91 45.75 35.34
N ARG A 309 6.11 47.07 35.28
CA ARG A 309 5.87 47.86 34.07
C ARG A 309 7.04 48.79 33.73
N SER A 310 7.33 48.90 32.44
CA SER A 310 8.21 49.92 31.86
C SER A 310 7.55 50.53 30.62
N ALA A 311 7.62 51.85 30.46
CA ALA A 311 7.02 52.50 29.29
C ALA A 311 7.80 52.19 27.99
N GLN A 312 9.13 52.33 27.97
CA GLN A 312 9.93 52.02 26.78
C GLN A 312 11.19 51.20 27.07
N GLY A 313 11.47 50.92 28.34
CA GLY A 313 12.70 50.26 28.76
C GLY A 313 12.62 48.73 28.68
N VAL A 314 13.79 48.11 28.62
CA VAL A 314 13.92 46.66 28.72
C VAL A 314 13.66 46.17 30.13
N MET A 315 13.29 44.90 30.29
CA MET A 315 12.99 44.33 31.60
C MET A 315 13.70 43.00 31.80
N ARG A 316 14.32 42.82 32.97
CA ARG A 316 14.86 41.56 33.47
C ARG A 316 14.31 41.29 34.86
N LEU A 317 13.60 40.18 35.02
CA LEU A 317 13.26 39.62 36.32
C LEU A 317 13.97 38.27 36.43
N GLN A 318 14.86 38.13 37.42
CA GLN A 318 15.63 36.91 37.62
C GLN A 318 15.44 36.36 39.04
N ALA A 319 15.18 35.06 39.15
CA ALA A 319 15.23 34.29 40.38
C ALA A 319 16.35 33.23 40.32
N ALA A 320 17.06 33.01 41.43
CA ALA A 320 17.96 31.87 41.57
C ALA A 320 17.20 30.55 41.81
N GLY A 321 16.01 30.63 42.43
CA GLY A 321 15.04 29.55 42.58
C GLY A 321 13.90 29.68 41.57
N GLU A 322 12.66 29.57 42.05
CA GLU A 322 11.44 29.70 41.26
C GLU A 322 11.11 31.18 40.96
N LEU A 323 10.58 31.44 39.76
CA LEU A 323 9.97 32.73 39.41
C LEU A 323 8.46 32.56 39.26
N VAL A 324 7.69 33.14 40.18
CA VAL A 324 6.22 33.10 40.17
C VAL A 324 5.65 34.46 39.80
N LEU A 325 4.83 34.52 38.75
CA LEU A 325 4.17 35.74 38.30
C LEU A 325 2.66 35.62 38.58
N LEU A 326 2.14 36.30 39.59
CA LEU A 326 0.69 36.37 39.88
C LEU A 326 0.06 37.71 39.47
N SER A 327 0.86 38.59 38.85
CA SER A 327 0.45 39.87 38.27
C SER A 327 1.19 40.11 36.95
N ASP A 328 0.69 41.06 36.16
CA ASP A 328 1.20 41.32 34.81
C ASP A 328 2.64 41.83 34.78
N VAL A 329 3.33 41.47 33.70
CA VAL A 329 4.66 41.96 33.34
C VAL A 329 4.56 42.63 31.98
N ARG A 330 4.89 43.92 31.88
CA ARG A 330 4.70 44.67 30.63
C ARG A 330 5.83 45.64 30.32
N SER A 331 6.28 45.66 29.07
CA SER A 331 7.06 46.77 28.51
C SER A 331 6.41 47.27 27.22
N ASP A 332 6.11 48.57 27.08
CA ASP A 332 5.43 49.03 25.84
C ASP A 332 6.35 49.13 24.62
N GLY A 333 7.67 48.93 24.78
CA GLY A 333 8.63 48.98 23.67
C GLY A 333 9.93 48.17 23.84
N GLY A 334 10.27 47.74 25.05
CA GLY A 334 11.52 47.04 25.36
C GLY A 334 11.37 45.53 25.42
N ALA A 335 12.48 44.80 25.23
CA ALA A 335 12.52 43.36 25.41
C ALA A 335 12.31 42.98 26.89
N VAL A 336 11.65 41.84 27.12
CA VAL A 336 11.40 41.30 28.46
C VAL A 336 12.11 39.95 28.58
N SER A 337 12.91 39.79 29.64
CA SER A 337 13.59 38.55 29.98
C SER A 337 13.18 38.08 31.38
N LEU A 338 12.64 36.87 31.44
CA LEU A 338 12.21 36.23 32.67
C LEU A 338 13.04 34.97 32.89
N LEU A 339 13.84 34.95 33.94
CA LEU A 339 14.88 33.95 34.13
C LEU A 339 14.73 33.30 35.51
N ALA A 340 14.42 32.01 35.53
CA ALA A 340 14.34 31.20 36.74
C ALA A 340 15.48 30.19 36.79
N GLY A 341 16.06 30.00 37.97
CA GLY A 341 16.98 28.90 38.23
C GLY A 341 16.22 27.56 38.25
N GLY A 342 15.09 27.52 38.95
CA GLY A 342 14.13 26.42 39.01
C GLY A 342 12.99 26.57 37.99
N ASP A 343 11.74 26.47 38.45
CA ASP A 343 10.54 26.61 37.62
C ASP A 343 10.18 28.09 37.35
N LEU A 344 9.48 28.34 36.26
CA LEU A 344 8.77 29.62 36.02
C LEU A 344 7.28 29.34 35.92
N ARG A 345 6.47 30.00 36.77
CA ARG A 345 5.02 29.83 36.80
C ARG A 345 4.30 31.15 36.58
N THR A 346 3.29 31.17 35.72
CA THR A 346 2.31 32.26 35.68
C THR A 346 1.02 31.86 36.39
N GLY A 347 0.41 32.81 37.10
CA GLY A 347 -0.93 32.67 37.66
C GLY A 347 -2.00 32.72 36.58
N ALA A 348 -3.23 32.37 36.95
CA ALA A 348 -4.37 32.44 36.04
C ALA A 348 -4.60 33.89 35.56
N GLY A 349 -4.82 34.06 34.25
CA GLY A 349 -5.10 35.36 33.63
C GLY A 349 -3.92 36.35 33.58
N VAL A 350 -2.71 35.94 33.95
CA VAL A 350 -1.52 36.82 33.92
C VAL A 350 -1.08 37.07 32.49
N THR A 351 -0.80 38.33 32.16
CA THR A 351 -0.24 38.71 30.85
C THR A 351 1.22 39.12 30.98
N VAL A 352 2.09 38.49 30.18
CA VAL A 352 3.47 38.94 29.94
C VAL A 352 3.52 39.54 28.55
N ALA A 353 3.68 40.86 28.47
CA ALA A 353 3.55 41.59 27.22
C ALA A 353 4.76 42.47 26.89
N THR A 354 5.06 42.55 25.60
CA THR A 354 5.97 43.55 25.03
C THR A 354 5.37 44.21 23.79
N GLY A 355 5.60 45.51 23.63
CA GLY A 355 5.14 46.30 22.48
C GLY A 355 6.26 46.67 21.50
N GLY A 356 5.89 47.31 20.38
CA GLY A 356 6.85 47.81 19.39
C GLY A 356 7.69 46.70 18.77
N SER A 357 9.01 46.79 18.87
CA SER A 357 9.94 45.75 18.43
C SER A 357 10.43 44.87 19.58
N GLY A 358 9.89 44.98 20.79
CA GLY A 358 10.34 44.18 21.92
C GLY A 358 10.09 42.68 21.73
N THR A 359 11.03 41.86 22.23
CA THR A 359 10.98 40.38 22.17
C THR A 359 10.75 39.82 23.58
N LEU A 360 10.20 38.61 23.70
CA LEU A 360 10.06 37.91 24.97
C LEU A 360 11.03 36.73 25.05
N ASP A 361 11.78 36.62 26.15
CA ASP A 361 12.63 35.45 26.44
C ASP A 361 12.34 34.95 27.85
N LEU A 362 11.74 33.75 27.94
CA LEU A 362 11.47 33.05 29.17
C LEU A 362 12.42 31.86 29.29
N ARG A 363 13.10 31.71 30.43
CA ARG A 363 14.02 30.60 30.67
C ARG A 363 13.90 30.03 32.08
N ALA A 364 13.73 28.71 32.18
CA ALA A 364 13.88 27.91 33.39
C ALA A 364 15.12 27.01 33.26
N SER A 365 16.17 27.23 34.06
CA SER A 365 17.47 26.58 33.82
C SER A 365 17.57 25.13 34.31
N ALA A 366 16.75 24.75 35.30
CA ALA A 366 16.69 23.40 35.83
C ALA A 366 15.25 22.85 35.95
N GLY A 367 14.25 23.72 35.86
CA GLY A 367 12.83 23.37 35.99
C GLY A 367 12.05 23.41 34.67
N GLY A 368 10.73 23.36 34.81
CA GLY A 368 9.74 23.56 33.73
C GLY A 368 9.21 25.00 33.67
N ILE A 369 8.43 25.30 32.64
CA ILE A 369 7.64 26.53 32.55
C ILE A 369 6.18 26.15 32.47
N ALA A 370 5.37 26.62 33.41
CA ALA A 370 3.94 26.34 33.47
C ALA A 370 3.13 27.63 33.45
N MET A 371 2.31 27.76 32.42
CA MET A 371 1.37 28.86 32.30
C MET A 371 0.10 28.58 33.12
N GLY A 372 -0.48 29.58 33.77
CA GLY A 372 -1.79 29.47 34.41
C GLY A 372 -2.92 29.56 33.39
N ALA A 373 -4.11 29.05 33.73
CA ALA A 373 -5.29 29.10 32.86
C ALA A 373 -5.59 30.54 32.40
N GLY A 374 -5.76 30.74 31.09
CA GLY A 374 -6.03 32.03 30.48
C GLY A 374 -4.87 33.03 30.51
N SER A 375 -3.66 32.61 30.90
CA SER A 375 -2.48 33.47 30.81
C SER A 375 -2.00 33.64 29.37
N LEU A 376 -1.37 34.78 29.09
CA LEU A 376 -0.99 35.21 27.74
C LEU A 376 0.45 35.69 27.69
N LEU A 377 1.24 35.14 26.76
CA LEU A 377 2.48 35.77 26.30
C LEU A 377 2.19 36.56 25.02
N GLN A 378 2.38 37.87 25.05
CA GLN A 378 2.06 38.76 23.93
C GLN A 378 3.28 39.55 23.46
N ALA A 379 3.62 39.44 22.19
CA ALA A 379 4.71 40.22 21.58
C ALA A 379 4.33 40.67 20.17
N ALA A 380 5.00 41.72 19.67
CA ALA A 380 4.95 42.04 18.24
C ALA A 380 6.12 41.40 17.46
N ALA A 381 7.23 41.12 18.14
CA ALA A 381 8.39 40.41 17.60
C ALA A 381 8.54 39.01 18.23
N ASP A 382 9.69 38.38 18.05
CA ASP A 382 9.90 36.98 18.39
C ASP A 382 9.77 36.66 19.89
N VAL A 383 9.33 35.44 20.17
CA VAL A 383 9.16 34.87 21.51
C VAL A 383 9.99 33.60 21.64
N ARG A 384 10.72 33.47 22.74
CA ARG A 384 11.48 32.26 23.08
C ARG A 384 11.09 31.79 24.46
N VAL A 385 10.75 30.51 24.59
CA VAL A 385 10.43 29.85 25.84
C VAL A 385 11.31 28.61 25.95
N GLN A 386 12.22 28.58 26.93
CA GLN A 386 13.17 27.48 27.13
C GLN A 386 13.08 26.92 28.55
N ALA A 387 13.00 25.60 28.68
CA ALA A 387 13.03 24.90 29.95
C ALA A 387 13.85 23.62 29.88
N GLN A 388 14.36 23.18 31.03
CA GLN A 388 14.92 21.83 31.14
C GLN A 388 13.81 20.79 31.17
N GLY A 389 12.73 21.06 31.92
CA GLY A 389 11.54 20.22 32.03
C GLY A 389 10.42 20.62 31.06
N ASP A 390 9.19 20.23 31.39
CA ASP A 390 8.01 20.48 30.56
C ASP A 390 7.72 21.96 30.33
N LEU A 391 7.19 22.26 29.15
CA LEU A 391 6.52 23.51 28.80
C LEU A 391 5.01 23.26 28.77
N ARG A 392 4.26 23.78 29.74
CA ARG A 392 2.78 23.78 29.72
C ARG A 392 2.32 25.16 29.28
N ILE A 393 1.79 25.25 28.07
CA ILE A 393 1.46 26.53 27.41
C ILE A 393 -0.04 26.75 27.44
N ALA A 394 -0.45 27.95 27.88
CA ALA A 394 -1.83 28.41 27.78
C ALA A 394 -2.05 29.13 26.44
N ARG A 395 -1.46 30.33 26.27
CA ARG A 395 -1.53 31.06 25.01
C ARG A 395 -0.31 31.94 24.74
N ILE A 396 0.20 31.87 23.52
CA ILE A 396 1.24 32.74 22.96
C ILE A 396 0.67 33.40 21.71
N GLN A 397 0.71 34.73 21.65
CA GLN A 397 0.31 35.51 20.49
C GLN A 397 1.43 36.45 20.08
N THR A 398 1.92 36.27 18.86
CA THR A 398 2.91 37.19 18.27
C THR A 398 2.74 37.37 16.77
N GLY A 399 3.17 38.52 16.25
CA GLY A 399 3.36 38.74 14.82
C GLY A 399 4.69 38.21 14.28
N GLY A 400 5.61 37.80 15.16
CA GLY A 400 6.91 37.23 14.84
C GLY A 400 6.94 35.70 14.95
N GLN A 401 8.13 35.16 15.21
CA GLN A 401 8.40 33.73 15.31
C GLN A 401 8.44 33.27 16.76
N VAL A 402 8.08 32.00 17.01
CA VAL A 402 8.08 31.39 18.35
C VAL A 402 9.06 30.22 18.40
N ALA A 403 9.89 30.15 19.44
CA ALA A 403 10.68 28.97 19.78
C ALA A 403 10.23 28.39 21.13
N LEU A 404 9.79 27.13 21.14
CA LEU A 404 9.52 26.37 22.37
C LEU A 404 10.55 25.24 22.50
N LEU A 405 11.39 25.34 23.53
CA LEU A 405 12.55 24.47 23.73
C LEU A 405 12.44 23.77 25.09
N SER A 406 12.04 22.51 25.11
CA SER A 406 12.05 21.63 26.29
C SER A 406 13.18 20.60 26.13
N GLU A 407 14.28 20.74 26.86
CA GLU A 407 15.47 19.90 26.61
C GLU A 407 15.28 18.43 27.04
N GLN A 408 14.55 18.18 28.13
CA GLN A 408 14.31 16.84 28.69
C GLN A 408 12.82 16.55 28.92
N GLY A 409 11.91 17.47 28.57
CA GLY A 409 10.48 17.36 28.84
C GLY A 409 9.62 17.42 27.57
N ALA A 410 8.34 17.67 27.79
CA ALA A 410 7.33 17.78 26.74
C ALA A 410 6.85 19.23 26.53
N VAL A 411 6.32 19.53 25.34
CA VAL A 411 5.49 20.71 25.10
C VAL A 411 4.03 20.27 25.14
N LEU A 412 3.25 20.81 26.06
CA LEU A 412 1.91 20.35 26.41
C LEU A 412 0.92 21.51 26.47
N ASP A 413 -0.34 21.21 26.17
CA ASP A 413 -1.46 22.05 26.56
C ASP A 413 -1.54 22.14 28.09
N ASN A 414 -1.93 23.31 28.59
CA ASN A 414 -2.26 23.55 29.99
C ASN A 414 -3.74 23.28 30.34
N GLY A 415 -4.52 22.73 29.41
CA GLY A 415 -5.96 22.45 29.51
C GLY A 415 -6.86 23.62 29.10
N ASP A 416 -6.32 24.61 28.37
CA ASP A 416 -7.09 25.77 27.91
C ASP A 416 -7.66 25.52 26.51
N ALA A 417 -8.93 25.88 26.28
CA ALA A 417 -9.53 25.70 24.96
C ALA A 417 -8.97 26.70 23.93
N GLY A 418 -8.68 26.20 22.72
CA GLY A 418 -8.33 26.99 21.54
C GLY A 418 -6.87 26.86 21.11
N VAL A 419 -6.39 27.83 20.34
CA VAL A 419 -5.02 27.86 19.83
C VAL A 419 -4.03 28.25 20.94
N HIS A 420 -3.01 27.42 21.16
CA HIS A 420 -1.94 27.66 22.12
C HIS A 420 -0.88 28.61 21.59
N VAL A 421 -0.55 28.52 20.30
CA VAL A 421 0.45 29.37 19.65
C VAL A 421 -0.13 29.96 18.38
N GLN A 422 -0.25 31.28 18.35
CA GLN A 422 -0.56 32.06 17.15
C GLN A 422 0.66 32.90 16.79
N ALA A 423 1.30 32.58 15.67
CA ALA A 423 2.57 33.18 15.25
C ALA A 423 2.76 33.15 13.73
N ALA A 424 3.74 33.88 13.20
CA ALA A 424 4.15 33.72 11.80
C ALA A 424 4.75 32.32 11.55
N GLY A 425 5.35 31.73 12.57
CA GLY A 425 6.02 30.44 12.51
C GLY A 425 6.50 29.95 13.88
N LEU A 426 6.73 28.65 13.98
CA LEU A 426 6.97 27.95 15.23
C LEU A 426 8.08 26.90 15.09
N ALA A 427 9.12 27.04 15.92
CA ALA A 427 10.18 26.06 16.11
C ALA A 427 9.97 25.31 17.44
N LEU A 428 9.87 23.99 17.37
CA LEU A 428 9.69 23.11 18.52
C LEU A 428 10.92 22.22 18.73
N GLN A 429 11.37 22.08 19.96
CA GLN A 429 12.32 21.06 20.36
C GLN A 429 11.88 20.45 21.70
N ALA A 430 11.58 19.15 21.74
CA ALA A 430 11.07 18.47 22.94
C ALA A 430 11.30 16.95 22.90
N GLN A 431 11.04 16.24 24.01
CA GLN A 431 10.90 14.77 23.96
C GLN A 431 9.56 14.35 23.35
N SER A 432 8.51 15.15 23.56
CA SER A 432 7.21 15.00 22.93
C SER A 432 6.53 16.36 22.78
N VAL A 433 5.69 16.52 21.76
CA VAL A 433 4.81 17.68 21.61
C VAL A 433 3.38 17.16 21.48
N GLY A 434 2.50 17.63 22.37
CA GLY A 434 1.15 17.09 22.49
C GLY A 434 1.13 15.60 22.87
N ARG A 435 -0.07 15.04 22.91
CA ARG A 435 -0.36 13.60 23.05
C ARG A 435 -1.52 13.23 22.14
N ALA A 436 -1.71 11.94 21.89
CA ALA A 436 -2.85 11.46 21.10
C ALA A 436 -4.22 11.90 21.71
N ASP A 437 -4.32 11.94 23.04
CA ASP A 437 -5.53 12.36 23.76
C ASP A 437 -5.62 13.88 24.01
N ASP A 438 -4.55 14.62 23.70
CA ASP A 438 -4.38 16.03 24.05
C ASP A 438 -3.43 16.70 23.04
N VAL A 439 -3.98 17.00 21.86
CA VAL A 439 -3.22 17.49 20.71
C VAL A 439 -2.87 18.96 20.90
N PHE A 440 -1.63 19.34 20.58
CA PHE A 440 -1.20 20.72 20.76
C PHE A 440 -1.66 21.60 19.59
N ALA A 441 -2.67 22.44 19.85
CA ALA A 441 -3.28 23.30 18.84
C ALA A 441 -2.43 24.55 18.54
N VAL A 442 -2.23 24.85 17.25
CA VAL A 442 -1.41 25.97 16.75
C VAL A 442 -2.12 26.69 15.60
N GLN A 443 -1.72 27.94 15.35
CA GLN A 443 -2.07 28.70 14.16
C GLN A 443 -0.81 29.38 13.63
N VAL A 444 -0.12 28.76 12.67
CA VAL A 444 1.22 29.17 12.24
C VAL A 444 1.44 28.97 10.74
N GLY A 445 2.05 29.96 10.09
CA GLY A 445 2.36 29.85 8.65
C GLY A 445 3.52 28.91 8.34
N THR A 446 4.48 28.74 9.26
CA THR A 446 5.62 27.83 9.08
C THR A 446 5.93 27.04 10.34
N LEU A 447 6.18 25.74 10.20
CA LEU A 447 6.48 24.84 11.31
C LEU A 447 7.81 24.12 11.11
N SER A 448 8.58 24.03 12.18
CA SER A 448 9.66 23.07 12.34
C SER A 448 9.60 22.42 13.72
N ALA A 449 9.92 21.13 13.80
CA ALA A 449 9.91 20.39 15.05
C ALA A 449 11.03 19.34 15.12
N ARG A 450 11.63 19.19 16.30
CA ARG A 450 12.54 18.10 16.63
C ARG A 450 12.04 17.41 17.90
N THR A 451 11.56 16.18 17.78
CA THR A 451 11.00 15.42 18.90
C THR A 451 11.72 14.10 19.19
N GLY A 452 11.57 13.61 20.41
CA GLY A 452 12.05 12.31 20.87
C GLY A 452 11.03 11.18 20.63
N ALA A 453 11.08 10.17 21.49
CA ALA A 453 10.22 8.98 21.41
C ALA A 453 8.73 9.26 21.59
N GLY A 454 8.35 10.42 22.16
CA GLY A 454 6.94 10.77 22.34
C GLY A 454 6.29 11.44 21.12
N GLY A 455 7.06 11.69 20.06
CA GLY A 455 6.53 12.17 18.79
C GLY A 455 5.99 13.61 18.80
N LEU A 456 5.30 13.95 17.73
CA LEU A 456 4.69 15.25 17.45
C LEU A 456 3.20 15.04 17.18
N HIS A 457 2.33 15.62 18.00
CA HIS A 457 0.88 15.63 17.81
C HIS A 457 0.41 17.08 17.77
N LEU A 458 0.07 17.56 16.57
CA LEU A 458 -0.36 18.94 16.33
C LEU A 458 -1.70 19.00 15.61
N ASP A 459 -2.46 20.04 15.97
CA ASP A 459 -3.68 20.46 15.30
C ASP A 459 -3.50 21.91 14.85
N GLU A 460 -3.57 22.13 13.55
CA GLU A 460 -3.27 23.41 12.92
C GLU A 460 -4.59 24.02 12.40
N ALA A 461 -4.90 25.23 12.87
CA ALA A 461 -6.19 25.91 12.69
C ALA A 461 -6.49 26.41 11.25
N ASP A 462 -5.46 26.61 10.42
CA ASP A 462 -5.49 26.97 9.01
C ASP A 462 -4.59 26.03 8.16
N GLY A 463 -3.61 26.57 7.42
CA GLY A 463 -2.72 25.80 6.55
C GLY A 463 -1.27 26.18 6.82
N LEU A 464 -0.33 25.25 6.61
CA LEU A 464 1.03 25.41 7.08
C LEU A 464 2.07 24.99 6.06
N THR A 465 3.24 25.63 6.13
CA THR A 465 4.45 25.19 5.43
C THR A 465 5.41 24.52 6.40
N VAL A 466 5.76 23.25 6.18
CA VAL A 466 6.91 22.63 6.85
C VAL A 466 8.16 23.22 6.22
N GLY A 467 8.97 23.93 7.01
CA GLY A 467 10.11 24.68 6.51
C GLY A 467 10.97 25.30 7.61
N GLU A 468 11.84 26.23 7.24
CA GLU A 468 12.76 26.88 8.18
C GLU A 468 12.06 27.97 9.01
N VAL A 469 12.23 27.90 10.32
CA VAL A 469 11.82 28.91 11.29
C VAL A 469 13.06 29.50 11.97
N GLY A 470 13.30 30.78 11.74
CA GLY A 470 14.38 31.55 12.36
C GLY A 470 13.85 32.45 13.48
N VAL A 471 14.26 32.21 14.73
CA VAL A 471 13.83 32.97 15.91
C VAL A 471 15.00 33.79 16.46
N SER A 472 14.81 35.09 16.68
CA SER A 472 15.82 36.01 17.20
C SER A 472 15.28 36.88 18.34
N VAL A 473 15.65 36.54 19.58
CA VAL A 473 15.24 37.31 20.78
C VAL A 473 16.39 38.12 21.39
N ARG A 474 16.05 39.23 22.06
CA ARG A 474 16.98 40.06 22.84
C ARG A 474 16.87 39.73 24.33
N ARG A 475 17.81 38.93 24.85
CA ARG A 475 17.91 38.68 26.29
C ARG A 475 18.54 39.88 27.00
N VAL A 476 17.89 40.36 28.05
CA VAL A 476 18.35 41.47 28.90
C VAL A 476 19.32 40.95 29.96
N ASP A 477 20.49 41.56 30.10
CA ASP A 477 21.49 41.23 31.12
C ASP A 477 21.29 42.02 32.42
N ALA A 478 22.16 41.79 33.42
CA ALA A 478 22.09 42.47 34.71
C ALA A 478 22.43 43.98 34.64
N ALA A 479 23.03 44.44 33.54
CA ALA A 479 23.30 45.86 33.29
C ALA A 479 22.18 46.53 32.46
N GLY A 480 21.12 45.79 32.09
CA GLY A 480 20.05 46.28 31.23
C GLY A 480 20.46 46.40 29.76
N ALA A 481 21.58 45.82 29.34
CA ALA A 481 21.94 45.68 27.93
C ALA A 481 21.29 44.42 27.34
N THR A 482 21.21 44.33 26.01
CA THR A 482 20.59 43.18 25.33
C THR A 482 21.60 42.39 24.52
N THR A 483 21.49 41.06 24.59
CA THR A 483 22.23 40.12 23.75
C THR A 483 21.26 39.38 22.84
N VAL A 484 21.56 39.32 21.54
CA VAL A 484 20.73 38.59 20.57
C VAL A 484 20.99 37.09 20.69
N LEU A 485 19.92 36.30 20.78
CA LEU A 485 19.93 34.85 20.75
C LEU A 485 19.16 34.39 19.52
N GLY A 486 19.86 33.74 18.59
CA GLY A 486 19.29 33.18 17.37
C GLY A 486 19.07 31.67 17.49
N LEU A 487 18.00 31.19 16.87
CA LEU A 487 17.75 29.79 16.55
C LEU A 487 17.32 29.74 15.08
N ALA A 488 17.84 28.79 14.32
CA ALA A 488 17.31 28.43 13.01
C ALA A 488 17.06 26.92 13.03
N GLN A 489 15.86 26.51 12.65
CA GLN A 489 15.44 25.11 12.64
C GLN A 489 14.55 24.88 11.42
N SER A 490 14.78 23.79 10.69
CA SER A 490 13.90 23.32 9.61
C SER A 490 13.43 21.90 9.88
N ASP A 491 12.41 21.50 9.13
CA ASP A 491 11.88 20.14 9.03
C ASP A 491 11.11 19.67 10.27
N LEU A 492 10.38 18.57 10.11
CA LEU A 492 9.81 17.78 11.20
C LEU A 492 10.63 16.50 11.37
N ARG A 493 11.34 16.39 12.48
CA ARG A 493 12.18 15.24 12.81
C ARG A 493 11.71 14.61 14.09
N THR A 494 11.58 13.30 14.10
CA THR A 494 11.42 12.52 15.33
C THR A 494 12.54 11.51 15.45
N SER A 495 12.86 11.13 16.68
CA SER A 495 13.90 10.14 16.99
C SER A 495 13.34 9.06 17.92
N ALA A 496 14.02 7.91 17.96
CA ALA A 496 13.65 6.79 18.83
C ALA A 496 12.19 6.30 18.67
N GLY A 497 11.64 6.36 17.45
CA GLY A 497 10.31 5.81 17.13
C GLY A 497 9.12 6.72 17.43
N GLY A 498 9.32 8.03 17.63
CA GLY A 498 8.19 8.96 17.79
C GLY A 498 7.42 9.18 16.48
N ASP A 499 6.10 9.26 16.56
CA ASP A 499 5.25 9.53 15.40
C ASP A 499 5.20 11.01 15.03
N VAL A 500 4.91 11.32 13.77
CA VAL A 500 4.50 12.66 13.32
C VAL A 500 3.02 12.60 12.98
N VAL A 501 2.20 13.27 13.78
CA VAL A 501 0.76 13.40 13.58
C VAL A 501 0.44 14.87 13.43
N LEU A 502 0.07 15.25 12.22
CA LEU A 502 -0.32 16.61 11.86
C LEU A 502 -1.73 16.60 11.31
N THR A 503 -2.64 17.31 11.97
CA THR A 503 -3.95 17.65 11.41
C THR A 503 -3.93 19.12 11.05
N ALA A 504 -4.32 19.48 9.83
CA ALA A 504 -4.42 20.86 9.38
C ALA A 504 -5.79 21.13 8.75
N HIS A 505 -6.34 22.31 8.96
CA HIS A 505 -7.65 22.67 8.42
C HIS A 505 -7.62 23.27 7.01
N GLY A 506 -6.42 23.51 6.46
CA GLY A 506 -6.11 24.05 5.14
C GLY A 506 -4.97 23.27 4.46
N ASP A 507 -4.23 23.93 3.57
CA ASP A 507 -3.17 23.29 2.78
C ASP A 507 -1.90 23.01 3.61
N VAL A 508 -1.25 21.87 3.36
CA VAL A 508 0.07 21.55 3.91
C VAL A 508 1.11 21.55 2.79
N GLN A 509 2.08 22.45 2.89
CA GLN A 509 3.20 22.56 1.96
C GLN A 509 4.47 21.98 2.59
N LEU A 510 5.18 21.11 1.90
CA LEU A 510 6.39 20.47 2.39
C LEU A 510 7.62 21.04 1.67
N THR A 511 8.57 21.60 2.44
CA THR A 511 9.83 22.15 1.92
C THR A 511 11.01 21.65 2.75
N ASP A 512 12.17 21.43 2.11
CA ASP A 512 13.43 20.98 2.75
C ASP A 512 14.12 22.10 3.58
N GLY A 513 13.62 23.34 3.52
CA GLY A 513 14.29 24.48 4.15
C GLY A 513 15.73 24.70 3.63
N GLN A 514 16.65 25.04 4.54
CA GLN A 514 18.10 25.19 4.27
C GLN A 514 18.92 24.01 4.85
N SER A 515 18.29 22.85 5.06
CA SER A 515 18.97 21.67 5.57
C SER A 515 20.00 21.12 4.57
N SER A 516 20.81 20.16 5.03
CA SER A 516 21.73 19.45 4.13
C SER A 516 20.93 18.62 3.13
N ALA A 517 21.07 18.93 1.84
CA ALA A 517 20.36 18.28 0.75
C ALA A 517 20.18 16.75 0.95
N GLY A 518 18.92 16.31 1.00
CA GLY A 518 18.54 14.90 1.01
C GLY A 518 18.06 14.35 2.36
N ASP A 519 17.81 15.18 3.35
CA ASP A 519 17.21 14.75 4.62
C ASP A 519 15.67 14.87 4.62
N GLY A 520 15.04 15.71 3.78
CA GLY A 520 13.60 15.73 3.54
C GLY A 520 12.82 16.59 4.55
N ALA A 521 11.63 17.05 4.18
CA ALA A 521 10.80 17.89 5.06
C ALA A 521 10.33 17.16 6.34
N ILE A 522 10.11 15.85 6.26
CA ILE A 522 9.63 15.06 7.40
C ILE A 522 10.42 13.74 7.49
N ALA A 523 10.99 13.46 8.66
CA ALA A 523 11.56 12.15 8.95
C ALA A 523 11.17 11.63 10.33
N ALA A 524 10.47 10.48 10.33
CA ALA A 524 10.22 9.68 11.50
C ALA A 524 11.25 8.54 11.60
N VAL A 525 12.24 8.69 12.48
CA VAL A 525 13.36 7.74 12.59
C VAL A 525 13.01 6.60 13.55
N GLY A 526 13.35 5.36 13.14
CA GLY A 526 13.01 4.14 13.87
C GLY A 526 11.59 3.67 13.56
N GLY A 527 10.85 3.26 14.61
CA GLY A 527 9.48 2.75 14.52
C GLY A 527 8.36 3.78 14.27
N GLY A 528 8.70 5.06 14.13
CA GLY A 528 7.73 6.14 14.04
C GLY A 528 7.04 6.19 12.67
N SER A 529 5.76 6.50 12.66
CA SER A 529 4.92 6.69 11.48
C SER A 529 4.65 8.18 11.22
N VAL A 530 4.30 8.51 9.98
CA VAL A 530 3.89 9.88 9.59
C VAL A 530 2.44 9.84 9.16
N ARG A 531 1.60 10.66 9.80
CA ARG A 531 0.21 10.89 9.43
C ARG A 531 -0.05 12.37 9.25
N ILE A 532 -0.46 12.76 8.05
CA ILE A 532 -0.92 14.11 7.72
C ILE A 532 -2.38 14.02 7.28
N LEU A 533 -3.24 14.76 7.96
CA LEU A 533 -4.66 14.88 7.63
C LEU A 533 -5.00 16.34 7.33
N THR A 534 -5.58 16.63 6.16
CA THR A 534 -6.12 17.95 5.85
C THR A 534 -7.64 17.91 5.70
N SER A 535 -8.38 18.71 6.47
CA SER A 535 -9.86 18.71 6.45
C SER A 535 -10.48 19.67 5.43
N GLY A 536 -9.70 20.63 4.92
CA GLY A 536 -10.17 21.66 3.99
C GLY A 536 -9.18 22.05 2.88
N GLY A 537 -8.01 21.44 2.82
CA GLY A 537 -6.95 21.74 1.85
C GLY A 537 -6.27 20.51 1.26
N GLY A 538 -5.25 20.72 0.45
CA GLY A 538 -4.39 19.70 -0.15
C GLY A 538 -3.05 19.51 0.56
N ILE A 539 -2.28 18.53 0.11
CA ILE A 539 -0.91 18.28 0.56
C ILE A 539 0.01 18.36 -0.66
N ALA A 540 1.04 19.21 -0.64
CA ALA A 540 1.97 19.33 -1.77
C ALA A 540 3.43 19.40 -1.32
N GLY A 541 4.31 18.68 -2.02
CA GLY A 541 5.74 18.67 -1.77
C GLY A 541 6.57 19.45 -2.79
N ALA A 542 7.27 20.50 -2.36
CA ALA A 542 8.29 21.17 -3.18
C ALA A 542 9.54 20.27 -3.34
N ALA A 543 10.46 20.63 -4.25
CA ALA A 543 11.70 19.86 -4.46
C ALA A 543 12.47 19.71 -3.13
N GLY A 544 12.83 18.48 -2.75
CA GLY A 544 13.42 18.16 -1.45
C GLY A 544 12.43 18.01 -0.29
N GLY A 545 11.14 18.26 -0.47
CA GLY A 545 10.10 18.13 0.55
C GLY A 545 9.73 16.69 0.94
N ASP A 546 10.69 15.79 0.97
CA ASP A 546 10.50 14.34 1.06
C ASP A 546 10.00 13.89 2.44
N ILE A 547 9.29 12.76 2.49
CA ILE A 547 8.77 12.15 3.72
C ILE A 547 9.38 10.76 3.90
N VAL A 548 10.03 10.54 5.04
CA VAL A 548 10.68 9.27 5.39
C VAL A 548 10.12 8.73 6.71
N ALA A 549 9.60 7.51 6.69
CA ALA A 549 9.25 6.73 7.89
C ALA A 549 10.05 5.42 7.87
N ALA A 550 11.15 5.35 8.62
CA ALA A 550 12.15 4.29 8.43
C ALA A 550 11.56 2.86 8.53
N THR A 551 10.90 2.56 9.66
CA THR A 551 10.14 1.30 9.82
C THR A 551 8.64 1.49 10.06
N GLY A 552 8.16 2.73 10.05
CA GLY A 552 6.75 3.07 10.21
C GLY A 552 5.99 3.14 8.89
N ALA A 553 4.73 3.56 8.98
CA ALA A 553 3.86 3.81 7.84
C ALA A 553 3.79 5.30 7.50
N ILE A 554 3.43 5.62 6.26
CA ILE A 554 3.07 6.97 5.84
C ILE A 554 1.58 6.99 5.47
N THR A 555 0.83 7.93 6.03
CA THR A 555 -0.57 8.17 5.69
C THR A 555 -0.77 9.65 5.37
N LEU A 556 -1.09 9.95 4.11
CA LEU A 556 -1.45 11.28 3.66
C LEU A 556 -2.92 11.24 3.26
N GLN A 557 -3.77 11.93 4.01
CA GLN A 557 -5.19 12.04 3.69
C GLN A 557 -5.54 13.52 3.54
N ALA A 558 -6.12 13.88 2.40
CA ALA A 558 -6.49 15.25 2.11
C ALA A 558 -7.90 15.35 1.53
N SER A 559 -8.62 16.40 1.94
CA SER A 559 -9.87 16.76 1.27
C SER A 559 -9.64 17.29 -0.16
N GLY A 560 -8.52 17.99 -0.37
CA GLY A 560 -8.08 18.54 -1.65
C GLY A 560 -7.03 17.67 -2.36
N ASP A 561 -6.28 18.27 -3.27
CA ASP A 561 -5.26 17.57 -4.07
C ASP A 561 -4.11 17.04 -3.19
N ILE A 562 -3.55 15.89 -3.56
CA ILE A 562 -2.27 15.40 -3.02
C ILE A 562 -1.26 15.41 -4.17
N ASP A 563 -0.26 16.29 -4.12
CA ASP A 563 0.94 16.20 -4.96
C ASP A 563 2.06 15.57 -4.13
N ALA A 564 2.22 14.26 -4.27
CA ALA A 564 3.07 13.46 -3.42
C ALA A 564 4.54 13.88 -3.54
N ALA A 565 5.13 14.24 -2.40
CA ALA A 565 6.58 14.31 -2.25
C ALA A 565 7.22 12.93 -2.48
N ALA A 566 8.55 12.82 -2.50
CA ALA A 566 9.15 11.50 -2.47
C ALA A 566 8.83 10.84 -1.10
N LEU A 567 8.29 9.63 -1.12
CA LEU A 567 7.84 8.92 0.08
C LEU A 567 8.66 7.65 0.25
N THR A 568 9.17 7.41 1.46
CA THR A 568 9.86 6.16 1.80
C THR A 568 9.34 5.61 3.12
N ALA A 569 8.72 4.44 3.08
CA ALA A 569 8.22 3.71 4.23
C ALA A 569 8.55 2.21 4.12
N SER A 570 8.38 1.44 5.20
CA SER A 570 8.43 -0.03 5.12
C SER A 570 7.23 -0.76 5.75
N ALA A 571 6.42 -0.08 6.57
CA ALA A 571 5.15 -0.67 7.07
C ALA A 571 3.94 -0.38 6.16
N GLY A 572 4.10 0.47 5.14
CA GLY A 572 3.09 0.78 4.14
C GLY A 572 2.89 2.28 3.90
N ILE A 573 2.23 2.60 2.78
CA ILE A 573 1.93 3.97 2.36
C ILE A 573 0.46 4.02 1.95
N LEU A 574 -0.30 4.93 2.55
CA LEU A 574 -1.69 5.25 2.17
C LEU A 574 -1.75 6.70 1.70
N LEU A 575 -2.16 6.90 0.46
CA LEU A 575 -2.43 8.22 -0.13
C LEU A 575 -3.92 8.30 -0.48
N GLN A 576 -4.64 9.22 0.16
CA GLN A 576 -6.08 9.36 -0.02
C GLN A 576 -6.47 10.82 -0.28
N SER A 577 -7.00 11.10 -1.47
CA SER A 577 -7.53 12.40 -1.86
C SER A 577 -9.05 12.30 -2.02
N ASP A 578 -9.82 12.90 -1.10
CA ASP A 578 -11.27 12.70 -1.01
C ASP A 578 -12.07 13.43 -2.11
N ALA A 579 -11.67 14.65 -2.49
CA ALA A 579 -12.29 15.42 -3.57
C ALA A 579 -11.29 16.02 -4.58
N GLY A 580 -9.99 15.95 -4.29
CA GLY A 580 -8.92 16.41 -5.18
C GLY A 580 -8.38 15.35 -6.13
N GLU A 581 -7.33 15.73 -6.85
CA GLU A 581 -6.51 14.83 -7.67
C GLU A 581 -5.29 14.32 -6.87
N LEU A 582 -5.02 13.02 -6.95
CA LEU A 582 -3.77 12.42 -6.46
C LEU A 582 -2.73 12.42 -7.58
N ARG A 583 -1.70 13.24 -7.43
CA ARG A 583 -0.56 13.32 -8.34
C ARG A 583 0.66 12.67 -7.68
N VAL A 584 1.20 11.64 -8.31
CA VAL A 584 2.46 11.01 -7.91
C VAL A 584 3.56 11.54 -8.83
N THR A 585 4.10 12.70 -8.48
CA THR A 585 5.15 13.38 -9.27
C THR A 585 6.56 13.01 -8.82
N ARG A 586 6.69 12.31 -7.68
CA ARG A 586 7.94 11.76 -7.15
C ARG A 586 7.80 10.33 -6.65
N SER A 587 8.94 9.68 -6.44
CA SER A 587 8.99 8.26 -6.14
C SER A 587 8.28 7.91 -4.83
N VAL A 588 7.48 6.85 -4.86
CA VAL A 588 6.82 6.26 -3.69
C VAL A 588 7.42 4.87 -3.46
N ALA A 589 8.16 4.71 -2.36
CA ALA A 589 8.87 3.48 -2.00
C ALA A 589 8.32 2.88 -0.69
N GLY A 590 7.54 1.79 -0.78
CA GLY A 590 6.87 1.15 0.35
C GLY A 590 7.69 0.09 1.08
N GLY A 591 8.92 -0.24 0.64
CA GLY A 591 9.86 -1.08 1.38
C GLY A 591 9.39 -2.51 1.72
N GLY A 592 8.39 -3.02 1.00
CA GLY A 592 7.72 -4.30 1.25
C GLY A 592 6.36 -4.19 1.96
N GLY A 593 6.00 -3.02 2.47
CA GLY A 593 4.66 -2.71 2.97
C GLY A 593 3.66 -2.44 1.85
N ASN A 594 2.36 -2.45 2.16
CA ASN A 594 1.31 -2.18 1.17
C ASN A 594 1.32 -0.71 0.75
N VAL A 595 1.05 -0.46 -0.53
CA VAL A 595 0.84 0.89 -1.08
C VAL A 595 -0.61 1.00 -1.50
N THR A 596 -1.35 1.95 -0.96
CA THR A 596 -2.75 2.22 -1.30
C THR A 596 -2.88 3.61 -1.87
N LEU A 597 -3.46 3.70 -3.06
CA LEU A 597 -3.74 4.93 -3.78
C LEU A 597 -5.26 5.06 -3.93
N ALA A 598 -5.85 6.02 -3.22
CA ALA A 598 -7.29 6.23 -3.15
C ALA A 598 -7.64 7.64 -3.63
N ALA A 599 -8.18 7.77 -4.84
CA ALA A 599 -8.61 9.04 -5.39
C ALA A 599 -9.58 8.84 -6.55
N ASP A 600 -10.49 9.79 -6.76
CA ASP A 600 -11.39 9.79 -7.93
C ASP A 600 -10.69 10.33 -9.20
N ARG A 601 -9.57 11.03 -9.05
CA ARG A 601 -8.68 11.45 -10.14
C ARG A 601 -7.23 11.18 -9.75
N MET A 602 -6.44 10.58 -10.64
CA MET A 602 -5.06 10.23 -10.39
C MET A 602 -4.17 10.54 -11.60
N ASN A 603 -2.93 10.93 -11.34
CA ASN A 603 -1.90 11.13 -12.36
C ASN A 603 -0.57 10.56 -11.84
N LEU A 604 0.01 9.61 -12.57
CA LEU A 604 1.26 8.97 -12.18
C LEU A 604 2.38 9.43 -13.12
N SER A 605 3.41 10.06 -12.58
CA SER A 605 4.58 10.52 -13.36
C SER A 605 5.92 10.16 -12.72
N ALA A 606 5.91 9.34 -11.68
CA ALA A 606 7.10 8.86 -10.99
C ALA A 606 6.92 7.46 -10.40
N ALA A 607 8.03 6.77 -10.21
CA ALA A 607 8.09 5.35 -9.84
C ALA A 607 7.37 5.02 -8.52
N ILE A 608 6.54 3.98 -8.53
CA ILE A 608 5.88 3.41 -7.35
C ILE A 608 6.41 1.98 -7.15
N ALA A 609 7.06 1.72 -6.02
CA ALA A 609 7.74 0.46 -5.77
C ALA A 609 7.49 -0.05 -4.34
N SER A 610 7.11 -1.32 -4.19
CA SER A 610 7.13 -1.99 -2.90
C SER A 610 7.25 -3.51 -3.08
N ALA A 611 8.49 -3.99 -3.22
CA ALA A 611 8.75 -5.40 -3.48
C ALA A 611 8.17 -6.32 -2.38
N GLY A 612 7.24 -7.21 -2.74
CA GLY A 612 6.51 -8.09 -1.83
C GLY A 612 5.24 -7.49 -1.20
N GLY A 613 5.03 -6.18 -1.29
CA GLY A 613 3.81 -5.51 -0.81
C GLY A 613 2.63 -5.68 -1.77
N VAL A 614 1.43 -5.29 -1.34
CA VAL A 614 0.24 -5.17 -2.22
C VAL A 614 0.12 -3.71 -2.68
N LEU A 615 -0.05 -3.49 -3.99
CA LEU A 615 -0.52 -2.20 -4.51
C LEU A 615 -2.04 -2.25 -4.62
N ALA A 616 -2.75 -1.33 -3.99
CA ALA A 616 -4.20 -1.21 -4.10
C ALA A 616 -4.58 0.15 -4.70
N ILE A 617 -5.39 0.14 -5.76
CA ILE A 617 -5.88 1.33 -6.45
C ILE A 617 -7.40 1.31 -6.45
N HIS A 618 -8.01 2.33 -5.86
CA HIS A 618 -9.47 2.47 -5.84
C HIS A 618 -9.90 3.95 -5.83
N GLY A 619 -11.17 4.19 -6.12
CA GLY A 619 -11.77 5.52 -5.93
C GLY A 619 -11.82 5.92 -4.46
N ALA A 620 -11.78 7.22 -4.18
CA ALA A 620 -12.03 7.73 -2.83
C ALA A 620 -13.53 7.66 -2.50
N SER A 621 -14.40 7.86 -3.49
CA SER A 621 -15.84 7.66 -3.35
C SER A 621 -16.23 6.19 -3.57
N ALA A 622 -17.16 5.71 -2.74
CA ALA A 622 -17.63 4.32 -2.81
C ALA A 622 -18.28 4.03 -4.17
N GLY A 623 -17.77 3.01 -4.87
CA GLY A 623 -18.30 2.57 -6.16
C GLY A 623 -17.87 3.43 -7.36
N HIS A 624 -16.91 4.34 -7.18
CA HIS A 624 -16.36 5.15 -8.27
C HIS A 624 -15.81 4.27 -9.39
N ALA A 625 -16.14 4.57 -10.65
CA ALA A 625 -15.69 3.76 -11.79
C ALA A 625 -14.18 3.92 -12.00
N ILE A 626 -13.50 2.84 -12.40
CA ILE A 626 -12.07 2.83 -12.72
C ILE A 626 -11.90 2.40 -14.17
N ALA A 627 -11.13 3.16 -14.94
CA ALA A 627 -10.86 2.93 -16.36
C ALA A 627 -9.34 2.90 -16.62
N ILE A 628 -8.84 1.86 -17.28
CA ILE A 628 -7.41 1.65 -17.51
C ILE A 628 -7.11 1.36 -18.97
N GLY A 629 -6.06 1.98 -19.51
CA GLY A 629 -5.50 1.67 -20.83
C GLY A 629 -5.74 2.77 -21.85
N ASP A 630 -6.61 2.54 -22.82
CA ASP A 630 -6.78 3.40 -24.00
C ASP A 630 -7.23 4.84 -23.66
N ALA A 631 -6.59 5.84 -24.28
CA ALA A 631 -6.89 7.27 -24.10
C ALA A 631 -8.35 7.67 -24.38
N GLY A 632 -9.02 6.95 -25.29
CA GLY A 632 -10.44 7.16 -25.58
C GLY A 632 -11.35 6.92 -24.38
N LEU A 633 -10.95 6.07 -23.42
CA LEU A 633 -11.74 5.83 -22.21
C LEU A 633 -11.88 7.08 -21.34
N HIS A 634 -10.83 7.91 -21.26
CA HIS A 634 -10.88 9.15 -20.50
C HIS A 634 -11.91 10.13 -21.09
N THR A 635 -12.04 10.16 -22.42
CA THR A 635 -13.06 10.98 -23.10
C THR A 635 -14.47 10.41 -23.01
N ASP A 636 -14.60 9.08 -23.02
CA ASP A 636 -15.89 8.38 -22.98
C ASP A 636 -16.48 8.31 -21.57
N GLN A 637 -15.62 8.27 -20.54
CA GLN A 637 -16.00 8.19 -19.13
C GLN A 637 -15.22 9.25 -18.31
N PRO A 638 -15.54 10.54 -18.46
CA PRO A 638 -14.80 11.63 -17.81
C PRO A 638 -14.92 11.61 -16.27
N ASP A 639 -15.93 10.92 -15.74
CA ASP A 639 -16.19 10.79 -14.30
C ASP A 639 -15.56 9.52 -13.70
N ALA A 640 -14.75 8.76 -14.44
CA ALA A 640 -14.03 7.60 -13.93
C ALA A 640 -12.59 7.95 -13.52
N LEU A 641 -12.07 7.22 -12.53
CA LEU A 641 -10.64 7.18 -12.23
C LEU A 641 -9.92 6.57 -13.43
N TYR A 642 -9.26 7.41 -14.22
CA TYR A 642 -8.54 7.00 -15.43
C TYR A 642 -7.05 6.83 -15.17
N LEU A 643 -6.47 5.71 -15.64
CA LEU A 643 -5.02 5.48 -15.71
C LEU A 643 -4.64 5.04 -17.13
N GLY A 644 -3.81 5.82 -17.80
CA GLY A 644 -3.29 5.47 -19.13
C GLY A 644 -2.17 4.44 -19.09
N VAL A 645 -1.78 3.91 -20.24
CA VAL A 645 -0.66 2.96 -20.34
C VAL A 645 0.67 3.60 -19.87
N ASP A 646 0.86 4.89 -20.14
CA ASP A 646 2.00 5.66 -19.63
C ASP A 646 2.03 5.71 -18.08
N ASP A 647 0.87 5.86 -17.42
CA ASP A 647 0.79 5.84 -15.95
C ASP A 647 1.23 4.49 -15.37
N LEU A 648 0.85 3.38 -16.04
CA LEU A 648 1.21 2.03 -15.62
C LEU A 648 2.72 1.75 -15.71
N SER A 649 3.44 2.46 -16.60
CA SER A 649 4.89 2.31 -16.76
C SER A 649 5.68 2.74 -15.50
N PHE A 650 5.06 3.53 -14.63
CA PHE A 650 5.64 3.95 -13.36
C PHE A 650 5.48 2.93 -12.24
N LEU A 651 4.70 1.86 -12.43
CA LEU A 651 4.60 0.76 -11.48
C LEU A 651 5.83 -0.14 -11.60
N VAL A 652 6.72 -0.08 -10.60
CA VAL A 652 7.94 -0.87 -10.61
C VAL A 652 7.61 -2.34 -10.29
N PRO A 653 8.06 -3.30 -11.12
CA PRO A 653 7.81 -4.72 -10.88
C PRO A 653 8.31 -5.19 -9.51
N GLY A 654 7.58 -6.13 -8.91
CA GLY A 654 7.94 -6.78 -7.65
C GLY A 654 6.83 -6.78 -6.60
N PHE A 655 5.67 -6.17 -6.85
CA PHE A 655 4.52 -6.28 -5.95
C PHE A 655 4.05 -7.75 -5.89
N SER A 656 3.57 -8.19 -4.72
CA SER A 656 2.96 -9.52 -4.58
C SER A 656 1.68 -9.65 -5.42
N ARG A 657 0.94 -8.54 -5.53
CA ARG A 657 -0.20 -8.34 -6.42
C ARG A 657 -0.59 -6.86 -6.49
N ILE A 658 -1.27 -6.51 -7.57
CA ILE A 658 -1.91 -5.23 -7.84
C ILE A 658 -3.43 -5.46 -7.77
N VAL A 659 -4.10 -4.79 -6.84
CA VAL A 659 -5.55 -4.86 -6.64
C VAL A 659 -6.17 -3.60 -7.22
N ILE A 660 -7.13 -3.77 -8.13
CA ILE A 660 -7.85 -2.68 -8.79
C ILE A 660 -9.33 -2.82 -8.47
N GLY A 661 -9.91 -1.79 -7.86
CA GLY A 661 -11.30 -1.80 -7.40
C GLY A 661 -11.45 -2.00 -5.90
N SER A 662 -12.68 -2.25 -5.46
CA SER A 662 -13.07 -2.32 -4.05
C SER A 662 -14.27 -3.25 -3.85
N ASP A 663 -14.66 -3.47 -2.60
CA ASP A 663 -15.88 -4.19 -2.24
C ASP A 663 -17.12 -3.27 -2.15
N ALA A 664 -17.01 -2.01 -2.60
CA ALA A 664 -18.11 -1.07 -2.62
C ALA A 664 -19.21 -1.48 -3.62
N ALA A 665 -20.47 -1.25 -3.25
CA ALA A 665 -21.61 -1.51 -4.13
C ALA A 665 -21.52 -0.66 -5.41
N GLY A 666 -21.79 -1.28 -6.57
CA GLY A 666 -21.75 -0.62 -7.88
C GLY A 666 -20.34 -0.34 -8.43
N GLN A 667 -19.27 -0.85 -7.81
CA GLN A 667 -17.91 -0.71 -8.31
C GLN A 667 -17.78 -1.20 -9.76
N ARG A 668 -17.35 -0.32 -10.67
CA ARG A 668 -17.06 -0.68 -12.07
C ARG A 668 -15.56 -0.60 -12.34
N VAL A 669 -15.01 -1.63 -13.00
CA VAL A 669 -13.62 -1.66 -13.44
C VAL A 669 -13.57 -1.99 -14.93
N GLN A 670 -13.01 -1.09 -15.74
CA GLN A 670 -12.81 -1.29 -17.17
C GLN A 670 -11.33 -1.27 -17.51
N ILE A 671 -10.85 -2.29 -18.23
CA ILE A 671 -9.51 -2.35 -18.81
C ILE A 671 -9.65 -2.50 -20.32
N SER A 672 -9.15 -1.53 -21.08
CA SER A 672 -9.17 -1.54 -22.55
C SER A 672 -7.77 -1.39 -23.09
N GLY A 673 -7.26 -2.42 -23.78
CA GLY A 673 -6.01 -2.37 -24.53
C GLY A 673 -6.24 -2.58 -26.03
N ARG A 674 -7.20 -1.84 -26.61
CA ARG A 674 -7.52 -1.95 -28.04
C ARG A 674 -6.54 -1.18 -28.91
N ASP A 675 -6.16 0.01 -28.46
CA ASP A 675 -5.24 0.89 -29.17
C ASP A 675 -3.80 0.57 -28.74
N GLU A 676 -3.57 0.40 -27.44
CA GLU A 676 -2.28 0.03 -26.86
C GLU A 676 -2.43 -1.07 -25.80
N ALA A 677 -1.58 -2.10 -25.87
CA ALA A 677 -1.68 -3.25 -24.98
C ALA A 677 -1.42 -2.87 -23.52
N VAL A 678 -2.28 -3.31 -22.60
CA VAL A 678 -2.12 -3.08 -21.17
C VAL A 678 -1.21 -4.16 -20.59
N HIS A 679 -0.04 -3.77 -20.09
CA HIS A 679 0.93 -4.67 -19.47
C HIS A 679 1.15 -4.34 -18.00
N LEU A 680 0.96 -5.34 -17.13
CA LEU A 680 1.26 -5.27 -15.71
C LEU A 680 2.26 -6.39 -15.37
N ALA A 681 3.40 -6.06 -14.78
CA ALA A 681 4.45 -7.06 -14.56
C ALA A 681 4.14 -8.04 -13.40
N ASP A 682 3.24 -7.65 -12.49
CA ASP A 682 2.89 -8.39 -11.27
C ASP A 682 1.49 -9.04 -11.37
N ALA A 683 1.10 -9.80 -10.36
CA ALA A 683 -0.21 -10.47 -10.30
C ALA A 683 -1.35 -9.43 -10.22
N LEU A 684 -2.35 -9.53 -11.09
CA LEU A 684 -3.49 -8.61 -11.14
C LEU A 684 -4.72 -9.22 -10.46
N VAL A 685 -5.34 -8.47 -9.55
CA VAL A 685 -6.64 -8.79 -8.94
C VAL A 685 -7.62 -7.68 -9.26
N LEU A 686 -8.72 -8.02 -9.93
CA LEU A 686 -9.84 -7.11 -10.16
C LEU A 686 -10.91 -7.38 -9.12
N GLN A 687 -11.17 -6.39 -8.25
CA GLN A 687 -12.08 -6.55 -7.13
C GLN A 687 -13.35 -5.71 -7.36
N THR A 688 -14.47 -6.40 -7.60
CA THR A 688 -15.80 -5.84 -7.86
C THR A 688 -16.89 -6.61 -7.10
N THR A 689 -16.55 -7.10 -5.90
CA THR A 689 -17.39 -8.00 -5.08
C THR A 689 -18.63 -7.34 -4.48
N GLY A 690 -18.66 -6.01 -4.39
CA GLY A 690 -19.81 -5.25 -3.89
C GLY A 690 -21.03 -5.42 -4.80
N ASN A 691 -22.24 -5.39 -4.21
CA ASN A 691 -23.48 -5.63 -4.96
C ASN A 691 -23.59 -4.77 -6.24
N GLY A 692 -23.82 -5.41 -7.38
CA GLY A 692 -23.89 -4.74 -8.68
C GLY A 692 -22.55 -4.31 -9.27
N GLY A 693 -21.43 -4.76 -8.71
CA GLY A 693 -20.10 -4.51 -9.26
C GLY A 693 -19.88 -5.24 -10.59
N GLN A 694 -19.24 -4.57 -11.54
CA GLN A 694 -19.08 -5.03 -12.93
C GLN A 694 -17.64 -4.86 -13.40
N THR A 695 -17.17 -5.80 -14.21
CA THR A 695 -15.84 -5.73 -14.83
C THR A 695 -15.99 -5.79 -16.35
N LEU A 696 -15.26 -4.94 -17.09
CA LEU A 696 -15.20 -4.96 -18.55
C LEU A 696 -13.75 -5.08 -19.00
N LEU A 697 -13.44 -6.14 -19.74
CA LEU A 697 -12.13 -6.41 -20.33
C LEU A 697 -12.24 -6.30 -21.85
N GLN A 698 -11.30 -5.59 -22.46
CA GLN A 698 -11.29 -5.38 -23.91
C GLN A 698 -9.86 -5.27 -24.45
N GLY A 699 -9.57 -5.83 -25.63
CA GLY A 699 -8.26 -5.74 -26.27
C GLY A 699 -7.17 -6.62 -25.63
N ALA A 700 -5.90 -6.23 -25.77
CA ALA A 700 -4.76 -7.02 -25.30
C ALA A 700 -4.37 -6.65 -23.86
N ILE A 701 -4.40 -7.63 -22.95
CA ILE A 701 -4.07 -7.47 -21.53
C ILE A 701 -3.04 -8.54 -21.13
N SER A 702 -1.98 -8.15 -20.43
CA SER A 702 -0.99 -9.10 -19.90
C SER A 702 -0.64 -8.81 -18.44
N ALA A 703 -0.51 -9.88 -17.64
CA ALA A 703 -0.20 -9.84 -16.22
C ALA A 703 0.64 -11.05 -15.77
N ALA A 704 1.25 -11.02 -14.58
CA ALA A 704 1.87 -12.24 -14.05
C ALA A 704 0.83 -13.34 -13.78
N SER A 705 -0.33 -12.98 -13.26
CA SER A 705 -1.53 -13.81 -13.13
C SER A 705 -2.75 -12.90 -13.12
N LEU A 706 -3.94 -13.44 -13.37
CA LEU A 706 -5.18 -12.68 -13.30
C LEU A 706 -6.17 -13.36 -12.37
N ALA A 707 -6.70 -12.61 -11.40
CA ALA A 707 -7.86 -13.01 -10.63
C ALA A 707 -8.97 -11.96 -10.77
N VAL A 708 -10.19 -12.39 -11.09
CA VAL A 708 -11.38 -11.52 -11.12
C VAL A 708 -12.32 -11.97 -10.01
N GLN A 709 -12.60 -11.07 -9.08
CA GLN A 709 -13.47 -11.31 -7.93
C GLN A 709 -14.71 -10.44 -8.05
N GLY A 710 -15.80 -11.01 -8.57
CA GLY A 710 -17.00 -10.25 -8.89
C GLY A 710 -18.17 -10.52 -7.95
N SER A 711 -19.19 -9.67 -8.09
CA SER A 711 -20.43 -9.75 -7.31
C SER A 711 -21.41 -10.82 -7.83
N GLY A 712 -21.21 -11.31 -9.06
CA GLY A 712 -22.20 -12.09 -9.82
C GLY A 712 -22.95 -11.26 -10.86
N ALA A 713 -22.74 -9.94 -10.91
CA ALA A 713 -23.41 -9.07 -11.89
C ALA A 713 -22.75 -9.08 -13.28
N GLY A 714 -21.58 -9.71 -13.43
CA GLY A 714 -20.96 -9.99 -14.71
C GLY A 714 -19.61 -9.30 -14.94
N THR A 715 -18.68 -10.09 -15.48
CA THR A 715 -17.44 -9.70 -16.12
C THR A 715 -17.62 -9.88 -17.63
N THR A 716 -17.70 -8.79 -18.37
CA THR A 716 -17.80 -8.83 -19.84
C THR A 716 -16.39 -8.82 -20.43
N ALA A 717 -16.02 -9.85 -21.18
CA ALA A 717 -14.82 -9.86 -22.01
C ALA A 717 -15.24 -9.68 -23.47
N LYS A 718 -14.75 -8.62 -24.11
CA LYS A 718 -15.11 -8.27 -25.49
C LYS A 718 -13.88 -8.18 -26.37
N ASP A 719 -13.79 -8.94 -27.46
CA ASP A 719 -12.65 -8.91 -28.38
C ASP A 719 -11.29 -8.84 -27.62
N THR A 720 -11.13 -9.75 -26.65
CA THR A 720 -10.09 -9.65 -25.60
C THR A 720 -9.08 -10.77 -25.75
N SER A 721 -7.79 -10.44 -25.65
CA SER A 721 -6.71 -11.42 -25.52
C SER A 721 -5.98 -11.20 -24.20
N ILE A 722 -6.13 -12.13 -23.26
CA ILE A 722 -5.48 -12.11 -21.95
C ILE A 722 -4.31 -13.09 -21.97
N LEU A 723 -3.10 -12.60 -21.71
CA LEU A 723 -1.88 -13.39 -21.68
C LEU A 723 -1.23 -13.32 -20.29
N VAL A 724 -1.18 -14.43 -19.57
CA VAL A 724 -0.55 -14.49 -18.24
C VAL A 724 0.49 -15.60 -18.09
N GLN A 725 1.50 -15.36 -17.28
CA GLN A 725 2.55 -16.37 -16.98
C GLN A 725 2.08 -17.43 -15.98
N GLY A 726 1.25 -17.03 -15.01
CA GLY A 726 0.65 -17.87 -13.98
C GLY A 726 -0.74 -18.34 -14.37
N GLY A 727 -1.67 -18.36 -13.41
CA GLY A 727 -3.06 -18.79 -13.64
C GLY A 727 -4.03 -17.64 -13.93
N ILE A 728 -5.18 -18.00 -14.51
CA ILE A 728 -6.35 -17.15 -14.68
C ILE A 728 -7.46 -17.72 -13.79
N ASP A 729 -8.01 -16.91 -12.90
CA ASP A 729 -9.05 -17.28 -11.95
C ASP A 729 -10.21 -16.28 -12.02
N VAL A 730 -11.38 -16.69 -12.49
CA VAL A 730 -12.55 -15.82 -12.65
C VAL A 730 -13.69 -16.30 -11.75
N ASP A 731 -13.87 -15.65 -10.60
CA ASP A 731 -15.02 -15.83 -9.71
C ASP A 731 -16.07 -14.75 -9.96
N ASP A 732 -16.62 -14.77 -11.17
CA ASP A 732 -17.79 -13.98 -11.57
C ASP A 732 -18.49 -14.64 -12.76
N LEU A 733 -19.70 -14.20 -13.10
CA LEU A 733 -20.32 -14.52 -14.39
C LEU A 733 -19.42 -13.98 -15.52
N LEU A 734 -18.90 -14.82 -16.41
CA LEU A 734 -18.13 -14.38 -17.56
C LEU A 734 -19.05 -14.25 -18.77
N VAL A 735 -19.15 -13.05 -19.34
CA VAL A 735 -19.93 -12.82 -20.55
C VAL A 735 -18.98 -12.56 -21.73
N VAL A 736 -19.03 -13.44 -22.71
CA VAL A 736 -18.17 -13.45 -23.90
C VAL A 736 -18.85 -12.68 -25.02
N ALA A 737 -18.16 -11.69 -25.59
CA ALA A 737 -18.66 -10.88 -26.69
C ALA A 737 -17.61 -10.82 -27.81
N GLY A 738 -17.89 -11.42 -28.96
CA GLY A 738 -16.87 -11.59 -30.01
C GLY A 738 -15.82 -12.63 -29.61
N GLU A 739 -14.56 -12.43 -30.03
CA GLU A 739 -13.49 -13.41 -29.76
C GLU A 739 -12.75 -13.10 -28.45
N VAL A 740 -12.78 -14.04 -27.51
CA VAL A 740 -12.08 -13.94 -26.22
C VAL A 740 -11.06 -15.07 -26.11
N HIS A 741 -9.79 -14.70 -26.01
CA HIS A 741 -8.67 -15.62 -25.83
C HIS A 741 -8.08 -15.45 -24.42
N LEU A 742 -8.11 -16.51 -23.64
CA LEU A 742 -7.52 -16.59 -22.31
C LEU A 742 -6.33 -17.57 -22.35
N GLU A 743 -5.11 -17.04 -22.31
CA GLU A 743 -3.88 -17.81 -22.36
C GLU A 743 -3.13 -17.71 -21.02
N SER A 744 -2.89 -18.87 -20.39
CA SER A 744 -2.20 -19.00 -19.11
C SER A 744 -0.96 -19.90 -19.23
N GLY A 745 -0.02 -19.77 -18.30
CA GLY A 745 1.15 -20.66 -18.24
C GLY A 745 2.25 -20.38 -19.26
N VAL A 746 2.34 -19.17 -19.82
CA VAL A 746 3.39 -18.83 -20.80
C VAL A 746 4.78 -19.00 -20.17
N GLY A 747 5.44 -20.14 -20.43
CA GLY A 747 6.73 -20.51 -19.83
C GLY A 747 6.67 -21.31 -18.52
N GLY A 748 5.52 -21.87 -18.13
CA GLY A 748 5.35 -22.68 -16.90
C GLY A 748 3.99 -23.39 -16.82
N ALA A 749 3.65 -23.98 -15.67
CA ALA A 749 2.35 -24.62 -15.44
C ALA A 749 1.35 -23.59 -14.86
N GLY A 750 0.56 -22.95 -15.72
CA GLY A 750 -0.57 -22.09 -15.35
C GLY A 750 -1.90 -22.81 -15.59
N GLY A 751 -2.94 -22.50 -14.81
CA GLY A 751 -4.28 -23.09 -14.99
C GLY A 751 -5.34 -22.01 -15.20
N ILE A 752 -6.46 -22.40 -15.81
CA ILE A 752 -7.62 -21.53 -16.01
C ILE A 752 -8.78 -22.08 -15.19
N VAL A 753 -9.33 -21.26 -14.29
CA VAL A 753 -10.49 -21.60 -13.48
C VAL A 753 -11.60 -20.57 -13.67
N LEU A 754 -12.79 -21.04 -14.07
CA LEU A 754 -13.98 -20.21 -14.23
C LEU A 754 -15.04 -20.74 -13.25
N HIS A 755 -15.34 -19.98 -12.19
CA HIS A 755 -16.15 -20.49 -11.08
C HIS A 755 -17.66 -20.44 -11.35
N ARG A 756 -18.12 -19.41 -12.03
CA ARG A 756 -19.55 -19.18 -12.30
C ARG A 756 -19.88 -19.37 -13.77
N ALA A 757 -21.11 -19.01 -14.16
CA ALA A 757 -21.59 -19.24 -15.51
C ALA A 757 -20.74 -18.50 -16.55
N VAL A 758 -20.66 -19.07 -17.75
CA VAL A 758 -19.99 -18.50 -18.91
C VAL A 758 -21.00 -18.40 -20.04
N ASP A 759 -21.42 -17.19 -20.39
CA ASP A 759 -22.51 -16.95 -21.36
C ASP A 759 -22.03 -16.13 -22.57
N GLY A 760 -22.65 -16.32 -23.73
CA GLY A 760 -22.52 -15.42 -24.88
C GLY A 760 -23.36 -14.14 -24.71
N GLN A 761 -23.17 -13.16 -25.61
CA GLN A 761 -24.02 -11.96 -25.75
C GLN A 761 -25.13 -12.12 -26.80
N GLY A 762 -25.13 -13.21 -27.57
CA GLY A 762 -26.16 -13.54 -28.55
C GLY A 762 -25.90 -12.97 -29.95
N GLY A 763 -24.65 -12.63 -30.25
CA GLY A 763 -24.18 -12.32 -31.61
C GLY A 763 -23.57 -13.56 -32.28
N PRO A 764 -23.40 -13.60 -33.61
CA PRO A 764 -22.88 -14.78 -34.35
C PRO A 764 -21.36 -14.94 -34.29
N ALA A 765 -20.72 -14.49 -33.21
CA ALA A 765 -19.26 -14.43 -33.09
C ALA A 765 -18.76 -14.65 -31.65
N ASP A 766 -19.58 -15.16 -30.73
CA ASP A 766 -19.20 -15.29 -29.32
C ASP A 766 -18.33 -16.55 -29.13
N SER A 767 -17.01 -16.35 -29.23
CA SER A 767 -15.99 -17.40 -29.25
C SER A 767 -15.10 -17.30 -28.01
N LEU A 768 -15.01 -18.37 -27.23
CA LEU A 768 -14.12 -18.49 -26.09
C LEU A 768 -12.99 -19.49 -26.38
N ILE A 769 -11.75 -19.03 -26.33
CA ILE A 769 -10.55 -19.84 -26.51
C ILE A 769 -9.79 -19.85 -25.18
N LEU A 770 -9.54 -21.03 -24.63
CA LEU A 770 -8.85 -21.27 -23.37
C LEU A 770 -7.55 -22.05 -23.65
N ALA A 771 -6.39 -21.41 -23.47
CA ALA A 771 -5.08 -22.01 -23.68
C ALA A 771 -4.31 -22.11 -22.35
N ALA A 772 -3.98 -23.33 -21.90
CA ALA A 772 -3.39 -23.55 -20.57
C ALA A 772 -1.90 -23.92 -20.56
N SER A 773 -1.22 -23.97 -21.71
CA SER A 773 0.22 -24.28 -21.83
C SER A 773 0.69 -25.53 -21.07
N GLY A 774 -0.15 -26.56 -21.00
CA GLY A 774 0.07 -27.81 -20.26
C GLY A 774 -0.46 -27.84 -18.83
N GLY A 775 -1.17 -26.82 -18.35
CA GLY A 775 -1.90 -26.86 -17.08
C GLY A 775 -3.38 -27.22 -17.24
N SER A 776 -4.16 -27.09 -16.16
CA SER A 776 -5.55 -27.55 -16.13
C SER A 776 -6.55 -26.44 -16.44
N VAL A 777 -7.64 -26.78 -17.12
CA VAL A 777 -8.81 -25.93 -17.34
C VAL A 777 -9.99 -26.50 -16.54
N SER A 778 -10.55 -25.69 -15.64
CA SER A 778 -11.68 -26.09 -14.79
C SER A 778 -12.80 -25.06 -14.87
N VAL A 779 -13.96 -25.46 -15.35
CA VAL A 779 -15.16 -24.63 -15.40
C VAL A 779 -16.19 -25.21 -14.44
N THR A 780 -16.43 -24.55 -13.32
CA THR A 780 -17.32 -25.05 -12.26
C THR A 780 -18.76 -24.54 -12.37
N GLY A 781 -18.99 -23.48 -13.15
CA GLY A 781 -20.31 -22.99 -13.49
C GLY A 781 -20.80 -23.51 -14.85
N PRO A 782 -22.09 -23.32 -15.18
CA PRO A 782 -22.64 -23.75 -16.47
C PRO A 782 -22.12 -22.88 -17.62
N VAL A 783 -21.86 -23.48 -18.77
CA VAL A 783 -21.52 -22.75 -20.00
C VAL A 783 -22.77 -22.66 -20.86
N GLY A 784 -23.10 -21.47 -21.36
CA GLY A 784 -24.26 -21.23 -22.21
C GLY A 784 -25.59 -21.30 -21.48
N GLN A 785 -25.63 -20.96 -20.18
CA GLN A 785 -26.85 -21.06 -19.37
C GLN A 785 -27.95 -20.12 -19.84
N SER A 786 -27.60 -18.85 -20.09
CA SER A 786 -28.55 -17.84 -20.55
C SER A 786 -28.53 -17.71 -22.07
N THR A 787 -27.32 -17.72 -22.63
CA THR A 787 -27.06 -17.57 -24.06
C THR A 787 -25.90 -18.49 -24.43
N PRO A 788 -26.06 -19.42 -25.38
CA PRO A 788 -24.99 -20.34 -25.78
C PRO A 788 -23.80 -19.58 -26.39
N LEU A 789 -22.61 -20.17 -26.27
CA LEU A 789 -21.42 -19.73 -27.03
C LEU A 789 -21.48 -20.29 -28.44
N ASP A 790 -20.97 -19.56 -29.44
CA ASP A 790 -20.85 -20.09 -30.80
C ASP A 790 -19.66 -21.05 -30.94
N VAL A 791 -18.55 -20.71 -30.29
CA VAL A 791 -17.33 -21.51 -30.31
C VAL A 791 -16.75 -21.58 -28.90
N LEU A 792 -16.45 -22.79 -28.45
CA LEU A 792 -15.65 -23.03 -27.24
C LEU A 792 -14.47 -23.91 -27.62
N ARG A 793 -13.25 -23.37 -27.49
CA ARG A 793 -12.02 -24.11 -27.77
C ARG A 793 -11.15 -24.14 -26.53
N VAL A 794 -10.70 -25.33 -26.16
CA VAL A 794 -9.65 -25.54 -25.16
C VAL A 794 -8.44 -26.11 -25.89
N SER A 795 -7.29 -25.47 -25.75
CA SER A 795 -6.03 -25.88 -26.38
C SER A 795 -4.89 -26.00 -25.36
N ASP A 796 -3.94 -26.88 -25.68
CA ASP A 796 -2.72 -27.11 -24.89
C ASP A 796 -3.00 -27.28 -23.37
N ALA A 797 -3.97 -28.13 -23.01
CA ALA A 797 -4.31 -28.42 -21.62
C ALA A 797 -3.79 -29.80 -21.17
N ALA A 798 -3.51 -29.95 -19.87
CA ALA A 798 -3.35 -31.26 -19.24
C ALA A 798 -4.73 -31.85 -18.94
N ASP A 799 -5.43 -31.30 -17.94
CA ASP A 799 -6.76 -31.77 -17.54
C ASP A 799 -7.82 -30.72 -17.85
N VAL A 800 -8.97 -31.16 -18.36
CA VAL A 800 -10.12 -30.29 -18.67
C VAL A 800 -11.36 -30.83 -17.97
N VAL A 801 -11.96 -30.03 -17.10
CA VAL A 801 -13.15 -30.43 -16.35
C VAL A 801 -14.24 -29.37 -16.47
N PHE A 802 -15.42 -29.81 -16.90
CA PHE A 802 -16.67 -29.05 -16.85
C PHE A 802 -17.58 -29.71 -15.80
N GLU A 803 -17.81 -29.02 -14.67
CA GLU A 803 -18.61 -29.56 -13.57
C GLU A 803 -20.13 -29.45 -13.80
N ARG A 804 -20.54 -28.57 -14.72
CA ARG A 804 -21.93 -28.20 -15.01
C ARG A 804 -22.23 -28.30 -16.50
N SER A 805 -23.51 -28.15 -16.85
CA SER A 805 -23.98 -28.23 -18.24
C SER A 805 -23.23 -27.29 -19.18
N VAL A 806 -22.94 -27.75 -20.40
CA VAL A 806 -22.27 -26.98 -21.45
C VAL A 806 -23.18 -26.88 -22.67
N HIS A 807 -23.58 -25.67 -23.04
CA HIS A 807 -24.42 -25.41 -24.22
C HIS A 807 -23.68 -24.50 -25.22
N VAL A 808 -23.47 -25.01 -26.43
CA VAL A 808 -22.75 -24.32 -27.51
C VAL A 808 -23.60 -24.41 -28.80
N SER A 809 -23.72 -23.32 -29.55
CA SER A 809 -24.49 -23.26 -30.80
C SER A 809 -23.70 -23.73 -32.04
N GLY A 810 -22.38 -23.83 -31.92
CA GLY A 810 -21.46 -24.22 -32.99
C GLY A 810 -20.41 -25.28 -32.56
N GLU A 811 -19.14 -24.91 -32.55
CA GLU A 811 -18.02 -25.86 -32.38
C GLU A 811 -17.52 -25.93 -30.93
N LEU A 812 -17.38 -27.16 -30.39
CA LEU A 812 -16.71 -27.44 -29.12
C LEU A 812 -15.46 -28.27 -29.36
N VAL A 813 -14.28 -27.67 -29.22
CA VAL A 813 -12.98 -28.35 -29.39
C VAL A 813 -12.25 -28.42 -28.05
N VAL A 814 -11.72 -29.59 -27.72
CA VAL A 814 -10.86 -29.81 -26.55
C VAL A 814 -9.61 -30.57 -26.96
N GLU A 815 -8.47 -29.91 -26.91
CA GLU A 815 -7.14 -30.51 -27.08
C GLU A 815 -6.46 -30.59 -25.72
N ALA A 816 -6.37 -31.80 -25.18
CA ALA A 816 -5.82 -32.05 -23.86
C ALA A 816 -5.01 -33.34 -23.82
N THR A 817 -3.97 -33.42 -22.99
CA THR A 817 -3.09 -34.60 -22.88
C THR A 817 -3.45 -35.55 -21.72
N GLY A 818 -4.16 -35.04 -20.71
CA GLY A 818 -4.60 -35.75 -19.51
C GLY A 818 -6.07 -36.15 -19.60
N SER A 819 -6.84 -35.83 -18.57
CA SER A 819 -8.25 -36.20 -18.47
C SER A 819 -9.19 -35.10 -18.99
N VAL A 820 -10.22 -35.47 -19.75
CA VAL A 820 -11.32 -34.59 -20.15
C VAL A 820 -12.62 -35.12 -19.55
N ALA A 821 -13.29 -34.32 -18.73
CA ALA A 821 -14.51 -34.74 -18.04
C ALA A 821 -15.62 -33.69 -18.16
N PHE A 822 -16.79 -34.12 -18.64
CA PHE A 822 -18.04 -33.36 -18.62
C PHE A 822 -19.00 -34.07 -17.68
N LYS A 823 -19.27 -33.46 -16.51
CA LYS A 823 -20.04 -34.13 -15.43
C LYS A 823 -21.55 -33.95 -15.52
N GLU A 824 -22.02 -32.99 -16.32
CA GLU A 824 -23.42 -32.74 -16.64
C GLU A 824 -23.59 -32.64 -18.16
N ALA A 825 -24.83 -32.39 -18.62
CA ALA A 825 -25.19 -32.46 -20.02
C ALA A 825 -24.41 -31.49 -20.94
N VAL A 826 -23.96 -31.97 -22.10
CA VAL A 826 -23.40 -31.17 -23.19
C VAL A 826 -24.44 -31.08 -24.31
N THR A 827 -24.81 -29.87 -24.73
CA THR A 827 -25.79 -29.64 -25.79
C THR A 827 -25.16 -28.82 -26.91
N LEU A 828 -25.30 -29.30 -28.14
CA LEU A 828 -24.84 -28.63 -29.35
C LEU A 828 -26.04 -28.35 -30.26
N ASP A 829 -26.39 -27.08 -30.49
CA ASP A 829 -27.51 -26.72 -31.38
C ASP A 829 -27.21 -26.99 -32.87
N GLY A 830 -25.92 -27.17 -33.20
CA GLY A 830 -25.35 -27.58 -34.47
C GLY A 830 -23.82 -27.49 -34.39
N GLY A 831 -23.07 -28.32 -35.14
CA GLY A 831 -21.59 -28.30 -35.12
C GLY A 831 -20.94 -29.54 -34.49
N THR A 832 -19.63 -29.49 -34.23
CA THR A 832 -18.82 -30.66 -33.90
C THR A 832 -18.34 -30.62 -32.45
N LEU A 833 -18.50 -31.74 -31.72
CA LEU A 833 -17.74 -32.01 -30.49
C LEU A 833 -16.45 -32.73 -30.87
N ARG A 834 -15.30 -32.07 -30.72
CA ARG A 834 -13.98 -32.63 -31.05
C ARG A 834 -13.09 -32.67 -29.81
N ILE A 835 -12.75 -33.86 -29.35
CA ILE A 835 -11.80 -34.09 -28.25
C ILE A 835 -10.58 -34.85 -28.80
N VAL A 836 -9.38 -34.29 -28.66
CA VAL A 836 -8.15 -34.89 -29.21
C VAL A 836 -7.01 -34.93 -28.18
N GLY A 837 -6.32 -36.06 -28.13
CA GLY A 837 -5.06 -36.24 -27.37
C GLY A 837 -5.22 -36.73 -25.93
N ALA A 838 -6.45 -36.90 -25.44
CA ALA A 838 -6.72 -37.12 -24.02
C ALA A 838 -6.40 -38.56 -23.56
N ALA A 839 -5.73 -38.70 -22.41
CA ALA A 839 -5.52 -40.01 -21.79
C ALA A 839 -6.85 -40.66 -21.35
N SER A 840 -7.85 -39.87 -20.94
CA SER A 840 -9.18 -40.38 -20.63
C SER A 840 -10.26 -39.36 -20.90
N VAL A 841 -11.40 -39.79 -21.42
CA VAL A 841 -12.59 -38.97 -21.65
C VAL A 841 -13.78 -39.55 -20.89
N ALA A 842 -14.44 -38.73 -20.09
CA ALA A 842 -15.69 -39.05 -19.40
C ALA A 842 -16.77 -38.04 -19.81
N LEU A 843 -17.86 -38.51 -20.41
CA LEU A 843 -18.99 -37.66 -20.81
C LEU A 843 -20.26 -38.10 -20.07
N ALA A 844 -21.01 -37.15 -19.51
CA ALA A 844 -22.39 -37.37 -19.10
C ALA A 844 -23.33 -37.41 -20.32
N ASP A 845 -24.55 -36.88 -20.21
CA ASP A 845 -25.46 -36.76 -21.35
C ASP A 845 -24.87 -35.82 -22.41
N VAL A 846 -24.93 -36.18 -23.70
CA VAL A 846 -24.47 -35.32 -24.79
C VAL A 846 -25.50 -35.34 -25.91
N ASP A 847 -26.06 -34.19 -26.27
CA ASP A 847 -26.96 -34.03 -27.42
C ASP A 847 -26.24 -33.29 -28.55
N VAL A 848 -25.97 -34.00 -29.66
CA VAL A 848 -25.41 -33.45 -30.89
C VAL A 848 -26.55 -33.13 -31.85
N GLY A 849 -26.78 -31.84 -32.11
CA GLY A 849 -27.81 -31.33 -33.02
C GLY A 849 -27.65 -31.77 -34.48
N THR A 850 -28.60 -31.34 -35.34
CA THR A 850 -28.65 -31.74 -36.75
C THR A 850 -27.40 -31.32 -37.53
N GLY A 851 -26.81 -32.23 -38.29
CA GLY A 851 -25.60 -32.01 -39.07
C GLY A 851 -24.30 -31.92 -38.25
N GLY A 852 -24.34 -32.29 -36.97
CA GLY A 852 -23.17 -32.30 -36.09
C GLY A 852 -22.37 -33.59 -36.13
N ASP A 853 -21.08 -33.50 -35.77
CA ASP A 853 -20.17 -34.65 -35.68
C ASP A 853 -19.62 -34.79 -34.26
N LEU A 854 -19.45 -36.03 -33.79
CA LEU A 854 -18.74 -36.36 -32.57
C LEU A 854 -17.38 -36.97 -32.94
N LEU A 855 -16.28 -36.39 -32.49
CA LEU A 855 -14.94 -36.95 -32.66
C LEU A 855 -14.24 -37.03 -31.32
N ILE A 856 -13.84 -38.23 -30.92
CA ILE A 856 -13.09 -38.46 -29.69
C ILE A 856 -11.84 -39.29 -30.01
N ALA A 857 -10.66 -38.70 -29.78
CA ALA A 857 -9.38 -39.38 -29.83
C ALA A 857 -8.77 -39.47 -28.42
N ALA A 858 -8.93 -40.65 -27.78
CA ALA A 858 -8.59 -40.87 -26.38
C ALA A 858 -7.92 -42.24 -26.13
N ASP A 859 -7.25 -42.43 -24.99
CA ASP A 859 -6.76 -43.76 -24.57
C ASP A 859 -7.82 -44.54 -23.75
N SER A 860 -8.73 -43.86 -23.06
CA SER A 860 -9.86 -44.49 -22.36
C SER A 860 -11.12 -43.65 -22.54
N LEU A 861 -12.26 -44.31 -22.78
CA LEU A 861 -13.54 -43.63 -22.99
C LEU A 861 -14.60 -44.20 -22.04
N HIS A 862 -15.30 -43.30 -21.36
CA HIS A 862 -16.42 -43.62 -20.49
C HIS A 862 -17.58 -42.66 -20.73
N PHE A 863 -18.80 -43.20 -20.76
CA PHE A 863 -20.03 -42.40 -20.81
C PHE A 863 -20.85 -42.70 -19.56
N ASP A 864 -21.07 -41.68 -18.74
CA ASP A 864 -21.88 -41.70 -17.53
C ASP A 864 -23.37 -41.42 -17.84
N GLY A 865 -23.68 -40.93 -19.05
CA GLY A 865 -25.01 -40.61 -19.55
C GLY A 865 -25.20 -41.00 -21.03
N VAL A 866 -26.33 -40.61 -21.63
CA VAL A 866 -26.65 -40.93 -23.03
C VAL A 866 -26.02 -39.92 -23.97
N VAL A 867 -25.26 -40.41 -24.96
CA VAL A 867 -24.70 -39.60 -26.04
C VAL A 867 -25.57 -39.80 -27.27
N HIS A 868 -26.36 -38.79 -27.62
CA HIS A 868 -27.40 -38.81 -28.63
C HIS A 868 -27.07 -37.92 -29.83
N GLY A 869 -27.15 -38.50 -31.03
CA GLY A 869 -27.07 -37.78 -32.31
C GLY A 869 -28.44 -37.52 -32.92
N ALA A 870 -28.61 -36.41 -33.65
CA ALA A 870 -29.88 -36.00 -34.28
C ALA A 870 -30.29 -36.82 -35.53
N GLY A 871 -29.92 -38.09 -35.65
CA GLY A 871 -30.31 -38.99 -36.73
C GLY A 871 -29.50 -38.85 -38.03
N ASP A 872 -28.79 -37.74 -38.22
CA ASP A 872 -27.87 -37.47 -39.34
C ASP A 872 -26.40 -37.30 -38.89
N ALA A 873 -26.16 -37.25 -37.58
CA ALA A 873 -24.84 -37.07 -36.98
C ALA A 873 -23.94 -38.30 -37.15
N SER A 874 -22.62 -38.08 -37.26
CA SER A 874 -21.62 -39.14 -37.25
C SER A 874 -20.75 -39.12 -35.99
N ALA A 875 -20.38 -40.29 -35.47
CA ALA A 875 -19.49 -40.41 -34.31
C ALA A 875 -18.22 -41.17 -34.68
N THR A 876 -17.06 -40.56 -34.48
CA THR A 876 -15.73 -41.15 -34.68
C THR A 876 -15.01 -41.32 -33.35
N LEU A 877 -14.67 -42.55 -32.99
CA LEU A 877 -13.96 -42.91 -31.77
C LEU A 877 -12.62 -43.53 -32.12
N THR A 878 -11.50 -42.92 -31.74
CA THR A 878 -10.15 -43.39 -32.08
C THR A 878 -9.16 -43.17 -30.94
N THR A 879 -7.91 -43.61 -31.14
CA THR A 879 -6.86 -43.54 -30.12
C THR A 879 -6.28 -42.13 -29.99
N ALA A 880 -5.82 -41.74 -28.80
CA ALA A 880 -5.13 -40.45 -28.61
C ALA A 880 -3.76 -40.43 -29.31
N THR A 881 -3.12 -41.59 -29.42
CA THR A 881 -1.77 -41.75 -29.98
C THR A 881 -1.75 -42.57 -31.26
N ALA A 882 -0.84 -42.25 -32.17
CA ALA A 882 -0.66 -42.99 -33.42
C ALA A 882 -0.21 -44.42 -33.18
N GLY A 883 -0.94 -45.37 -33.77
CA GLY A 883 -0.70 -46.80 -33.61
C GLY A 883 -1.21 -47.41 -32.30
N GLY A 884 -1.94 -46.66 -31.47
CA GLY A 884 -2.60 -47.18 -30.27
C GLY A 884 -3.62 -48.27 -30.62
N SER A 885 -3.70 -49.34 -29.83
CA SER A 885 -4.67 -50.42 -30.06
C SER A 885 -6.07 -50.03 -29.59
N ILE A 886 -7.11 -50.36 -30.36
CA ILE A 886 -8.51 -50.19 -29.96
C ILE A 886 -9.01 -51.49 -29.35
N ARG A 887 -9.73 -51.41 -28.23
CA ARG A 887 -10.35 -52.57 -27.59
C ARG A 887 -11.78 -52.27 -27.15
N VAL A 888 -12.71 -53.09 -27.62
CA VAL A 888 -14.14 -53.04 -27.26
C VAL A 888 -14.52 -54.34 -26.58
N ASP A 889 -14.77 -54.33 -25.26
CA ASP A 889 -15.20 -55.51 -24.49
C ASP A 889 -16.12 -55.17 -23.30
N SER A 890 -16.70 -56.19 -22.66
CA SER A 890 -17.69 -56.03 -21.58
C SER A 890 -17.13 -55.50 -20.26
N THR A 891 -15.81 -55.45 -20.08
CA THR A 891 -15.17 -55.07 -18.81
C THR A 891 -14.43 -53.74 -18.87
N GLY A 892 -14.12 -53.24 -20.07
CA GLY A 892 -13.39 -51.99 -20.28
C GLY A 892 -12.01 -51.93 -19.60
N ASN A 893 -11.50 -53.04 -19.05
CA ASN A 893 -10.36 -53.02 -18.14
C ASN A 893 -9.25 -53.96 -18.63
N ALA A 894 -8.11 -53.38 -19.03
CA ALA A 894 -6.88 -54.12 -19.26
C ALA A 894 -5.72 -53.37 -18.62
N ALA A 895 -5.09 -53.97 -17.61
CA ALA A 895 -3.82 -53.50 -17.11
C ALA A 895 -2.76 -53.55 -18.23
N GLY A 896 -2.34 -52.38 -18.74
CA GLY A 896 -1.16 -52.23 -19.59
C GLY A 896 -1.38 -52.25 -21.12
N ALA A 897 -2.60 -52.02 -21.63
CA ALA A 897 -2.81 -51.79 -23.07
C ALA A 897 -2.59 -50.31 -23.41
N ALA A 898 -1.77 -50.02 -24.43
CA ALA A 898 -1.59 -48.66 -24.97
C ALA A 898 -2.58 -48.42 -26.12
N GLY A 899 -3.69 -47.73 -25.83
CA GLY A 899 -4.70 -47.29 -26.81
C GLY A 899 -6.14 -47.36 -26.30
N LEU A 900 -7.11 -46.97 -27.14
CA LEU A 900 -8.52 -46.74 -26.80
C LEU A 900 -9.22 -47.96 -26.19
N LEU A 901 -9.72 -47.81 -24.97
CA LEU A 901 -10.58 -48.77 -24.27
C LEU A 901 -12.04 -48.29 -24.27
N ILE A 902 -12.96 -49.12 -24.79
CA ILE A 902 -14.39 -48.87 -24.81
C ILE A 902 -15.12 -50.04 -24.12
N SER A 903 -15.96 -49.74 -23.12
CA SER A 903 -16.78 -50.73 -22.42
C SER A 903 -18.13 -50.96 -23.11
N GLY A 904 -18.84 -52.03 -22.75
CA GLY A 904 -20.21 -52.26 -23.25
C GLY A 904 -21.21 -51.19 -22.85
N GLU A 905 -21.13 -50.71 -21.61
CA GLU A 905 -21.99 -49.62 -21.11
C GLU A 905 -21.75 -48.34 -21.91
N THR A 906 -20.50 -48.03 -22.22
CA THR A 906 -20.11 -46.88 -23.05
C THR A 906 -20.67 -46.99 -24.47
N LEU A 907 -20.76 -48.20 -25.03
CA LEU A 907 -21.27 -48.35 -26.39
C LEU A 907 -22.81 -48.32 -26.44
N GLU A 908 -23.50 -48.85 -25.43
CA GLU A 908 -24.97 -48.79 -25.28
C GLU A 908 -25.48 -47.35 -25.09
N ALA A 909 -24.65 -46.50 -24.49
CA ALA A 909 -24.94 -45.09 -24.30
C ALA A 909 -24.95 -44.27 -25.61
N LEU A 910 -24.39 -44.77 -26.72
CA LEU A 910 -24.43 -44.10 -28.03
C LEU A 910 -25.73 -44.40 -28.76
N GLN A 911 -26.53 -43.35 -29.01
CA GLN A 911 -27.86 -43.47 -29.62
C GLN A 911 -28.06 -42.42 -30.72
N GLY A 912 -28.93 -42.71 -31.69
CA GLY A 912 -29.36 -41.72 -32.69
C GLY A 912 -28.33 -41.33 -33.77
N PHE A 913 -27.13 -41.91 -33.79
CA PHE A 913 -26.14 -41.62 -34.84
C PHE A 913 -26.44 -42.34 -36.17
N ALA A 914 -26.29 -41.63 -37.28
CA ALA A 914 -26.38 -42.17 -38.64
C ALA A 914 -25.20 -43.08 -38.98
N ARG A 915 -24.02 -42.78 -38.43
CA ARG A 915 -22.80 -43.56 -38.62
C ARG A 915 -21.93 -43.51 -37.37
N VAL A 916 -21.39 -44.65 -36.98
CA VAL A 916 -20.36 -44.76 -35.93
C VAL A 916 -19.10 -45.38 -36.52
N ASP A 917 -18.00 -44.65 -36.48
CA ASP A 917 -16.67 -45.06 -36.93
C ASP A 917 -15.80 -45.36 -35.70
N ILE A 918 -15.36 -46.62 -35.55
CA ILE A 918 -14.42 -47.07 -34.52
C ILE A 918 -13.03 -47.21 -35.15
N GLY A 919 -12.16 -46.24 -34.88
CA GLY A 919 -10.80 -46.15 -35.39
C GLY A 919 -10.68 -45.35 -36.69
N GLN A 920 -9.45 -45.18 -37.18
CA GLN A 920 -9.13 -44.56 -38.46
C GLN A 920 -8.00 -45.30 -39.20
N SER A 921 -8.14 -45.43 -40.51
CA SER A 921 -7.22 -46.18 -41.38
C SER A 921 -5.96 -45.39 -41.79
N ALA A 922 -6.02 -44.05 -41.75
CA ALA A 922 -4.90 -43.15 -41.99
C ALA A 922 -5.07 -41.89 -41.12
N ALA A 923 -3.98 -41.18 -40.85
CA ALA A 923 -4.05 -39.94 -40.08
C ALA A 923 -4.83 -38.87 -40.87
N ALA A 924 -5.81 -38.23 -40.24
CA ALA A 924 -6.64 -37.19 -40.82
C ALA A 924 -6.59 -35.92 -39.96
N GLY A 925 -5.79 -34.94 -40.37
CA GLY A 925 -5.46 -33.78 -39.52
C GLY A 925 -4.71 -34.22 -38.26
N ASP A 926 -5.12 -33.72 -37.09
CA ASP A 926 -4.54 -34.09 -35.78
C ASP A 926 -5.07 -35.41 -35.22
N VAL A 927 -5.88 -36.15 -36.00
CA VAL A 927 -6.46 -37.43 -35.60
C VAL A 927 -5.54 -38.55 -36.05
N PRO A 928 -4.98 -39.35 -35.12
CA PRO A 928 -3.98 -40.35 -35.48
C PRO A 928 -4.61 -41.62 -36.07
N ALA A 929 -3.82 -42.31 -36.92
CA ALA A 929 -4.19 -43.63 -37.43
C ALA A 929 -4.17 -44.67 -36.29
N SER A 930 -5.18 -45.53 -36.27
CA SER A 930 -5.34 -46.56 -35.23
C SER A 930 -4.41 -47.76 -35.44
N GLY A 931 -4.00 -48.38 -34.34
CA GLY A 931 -3.26 -49.65 -34.30
C GLY A 931 -4.19 -50.85 -34.48
N ASP A 932 -3.93 -51.94 -33.75
CA ASP A 932 -4.78 -53.13 -33.82
C ASP A 932 -6.12 -52.91 -33.12
N ALA A 933 -7.22 -53.34 -33.73
CA ALA A 933 -8.56 -53.28 -33.14
C ALA A 933 -9.03 -54.67 -32.71
N LEU A 934 -9.41 -54.84 -31.45
CA LEU A 934 -9.99 -56.07 -30.91
C LEU A 934 -11.39 -55.78 -30.41
N LEU A 935 -12.40 -56.43 -31.00
CA LEU A 935 -13.81 -56.15 -30.71
C LEU A 935 -14.57 -57.42 -30.33
N ALA A 936 -15.24 -57.39 -29.18
CA ALA A 936 -16.19 -58.40 -28.76
C ALA A 936 -17.56 -58.10 -29.38
N LEU A 937 -18.09 -59.03 -30.17
CA LEU A 937 -19.36 -58.85 -30.89
C LEU A 937 -20.57 -58.73 -29.95
N GLU A 938 -20.54 -59.41 -28.80
CA GLU A 938 -21.55 -59.30 -27.74
C GLU A 938 -21.64 -57.88 -27.14
N THR A 939 -20.51 -57.17 -27.15
CA THR A 939 -20.42 -55.77 -26.71
C THR A 939 -20.86 -54.82 -27.83
N LEU A 940 -20.43 -55.09 -29.08
CA LEU A 940 -20.88 -54.32 -30.25
C LEU A 940 -22.39 -54.42 -30.50
N SER A 941 -23.02 -55.54 -30.14
CA SER A 941 -24.47 -55.71 -30.28
C SER A 941 -25.32 -54.83 -29.37
N LEU A 942 -24.70 -54.11 -28.43
CA LEU A 942 -25.38 -53.11 -27.61
C LEU A 942 -25.61 -51.79 -28.35
N LEU A 943 -24.91 -51.57 -29.47
CA LEU A 943 -25.00 -50.33 -30.26
C LEU A 943 -26.18 -50.39 -31.24
N THR A 944 -26.96 -49.31 -31.27
CA THR A 944 -27.98 -49.06 -32.30
C THR A 944 -27.57 -47.87 -33.16
N THR A 945 -27.30 -48.09 -34.45
CA THR A 945 -26.86 -47.02 -35.37
C THR A 945 -27.31 -47.27 -36.82
N GLY A 946 -27.17 -46.27 -37.68
CA GLY A 946 -27.31 -46.45 -39.12
C GLY A 946 -26.23 -47.37 -39.68
N GLU A 947 -25.01 -46.85 -39.78
CA GLU A 947 -23.82 -47.57 -40.24
C GLU A 947 -22.79 -47.73 -39.12
N LEU A 948 -22.10 -48.86 -39.07
CA LEU A 948 -21.01 -49.09 -38.13
C LEU A 948 -19.75 -49.47 -38.89
N ASN A 949 -18.73 -48.63 -38.80
CA ASN A 949 -17.45 -48.85 -39.44
C ASN A 949 -16.37 -49.12 -38.39
N VAL A 950 -15.47 -50.03 -38.69
CA VAL A 950 -14.35 -50.38 -37.82
C VAL A 950 -13.07 -50.32 -38.63
N HIS A 951 -12.11 -49.52 -38.19
CA HIS A 951 -10.82 -49.35 -38.85
C HIS A 951 -9.67 -49.75 -37.93
N GLY A 952 -8.64 -50.40 -38.48
CA GLY A 952 -7.42 -50.70 -37.74
C GLY A 952 -6.27 -51.20 -38.60
N ARG A 953 -5.13 -51.48 -37.96
CA ARG A 953 -4.03 -52.22 -38.59
C ARG A 953 -4.43 -53.68 -38.75
N ASP A 954 -4.53 -54.45 -37.68
CA ASP A 954 -5.24 -55.73 -37.68
C ASP A 954 -6.57 -55.59 -36.94
N VAL A 955 -7.68 -56.12 -37.48
CA VAL A 955 -8.99 -56.11 -36.81
C VAL A 955 -9.35 -57.54 -36.39
N SER A 956 -9.60 -57.78 -35.10
CA SER A 956 -9.99 -59.08 -34.55
C SER A 956 -11.39 -59.03 -33.95
N LEU A 957 -12.27 -59.92 -34.38
CA LEU A 957 -13.65 -60.04 -33.90
C LEU A 957 -13.83 -61.33 -33.09
N ARG A 958 -14.41 -61.24 -31.89
CA ARG A 958 -14.54 -62.36 -30.95
C ARG A 958 -15.97 -62.48 -30.41
N GLY A 959 -16.36 -63.67 -29.98
CA GLY A 959 -17.68 -63.92 -29.38
C GLY A 959 -18.83 -63.96 -30.39
N ALA A 960 -20.07 -63.94 -29.90
CA ALA A 960 -21.27 -63.99 -30.75
C ALA A 960 -22.21 -62.82 -30.43
N GLY A 961 -22.72 -62.13 -31.45
CA GLY A 961 -23.59 -60.97 -31.28
C GLY A 961 -24.48 -60.71 -32.50
N ALA A 962 -25.63 -60.09 -32.26
CA ALA A 962 -26.53 -59.61 -33.29
C ALA A 962 -26.47 -58.07 -33.31
N LEU A 963 -25.90 -57.49 -34.37
CA LEU A 963 -25.84 -56.04 -34.52
C LEU A 963 -27.20 -55.51 -34.96
N ASP A 964 -27.67 -54.48 -34.27
CA ASP A 964 -28.89 -53.75 -34.62
C ASP A 964 -28.51 -52.48 -35.40
N ILE A 965 -28.29 -52.66 -36.70
CA ILE A 965 -27.93 -51.60 -37.63
C ILE A 965 -28.91 -51.53 -38.80
N THR A 966 -29.15 -50.32 -39.31
CA THR A 966 -30.09 -50.12 -40.45
C THR A 966 -29.39 -49.99 -41.81
N GLY A 967 -28.08 -49.78 -41.82
CA GLY A 967 -27.22 -49.61 -42.98
C GLY A 967 -26.24 -50.78 -43.19
N VAL A 968 -24.94 -50.51 -43.13
CA VAL A 968 -23.88 -51.49 -43.40
C VAL A 968 -22.90 -51.56 -42.23
N PHE A 969 -22.44 -52.78 -41.91
CA PHE A 969 -21.31 -53.01 -41.02
C PHE A 969 -20.01 -53.12 -41.83
N GLN A 970 -19.13 -52.12 -41.74
CA GLN A 970 -17.88 -52.10 -42.47
C GLN A 970 -16.69 -52.38 -41.55
N VAL A 971 -15.75 -53.19 -42.02
CA VAL A 971 -14.50 -53.47 -41.31
C VAL A 971 -13.33 -53.33 -42.27
N ASP A 972 -12.44 -52.39 -41.97
CA ASP A 972 -11.30 -52.03 -42.80
C ASP A 972 -9.99 -52.21 -42.03
N ALA A 973 -9.13 -53.11 -42.53
CA ALA A 973 -7.83 -53.38 -41.96
C ALA A 973 -6.72 -53.09 -42.98
N THR A 974 -5.70 -52.31 -42.61
CA THR A 974 -4.49 -52.18 -43.46
C THR A 974 -3.63 -53.46 -43.46
N GLY A 975 -3.75 -54.25 -42.40
CA GLY A 975 -3.26 -55.61 -42.18
C GLY A 975 -4.37 -56.64 -42.36
N ALA A 976 -4.63 -57.50 -41.37
CA ALA A 976 -5.55 -58.64 -41.45
C ALA A 976 -6.86 -58.44 -40.65
N ILE A 977 -7.96 -59.02 -41.14
CA ILE A 977 -9.22 -59.19 -40.38
C ILE A 977 -9.31 -60.62 -39.87
N ARG A 978 -9.59 -60.83 -38.58
CA ARG A 978 -9.65 -62.17 -37.95
C ARG A 978 -10.84 -62.34 -37.01
N MET A 979 -11.82 -63.13 -37.42
CA MET A 979 -12.82 -63.72 -36.54
C MET A 979 -12.26 -64.97 -35.86
N GLU A 980 -12.41 -65.11 -34.54
CA GLU A 980 -12.07 -66.36 -33.83
C GLU A 980 -12.98 -67.53 -34.25
N ALA A 981 -12.52 -68.76 -34.02
CA ALA A 981 -13.14 -69.99 -34.55
C ALA A 981 -14.62 -70.21 -34.13
N ALA A 982 -15.08 -69.58 -33.05
CA ALA A 982 -16.45 -69.64 -32.54
C ALA A 982 -17.24 -68.32 -32.70
N THR A 983 -16.69 -67.36 -33.45
CA THR A 983 -17.29 -66.03 -33.59
C THR A 983 -18.50 -66.06 -34.53
N ALA A 984 -19.62 -65.46 -34.11
CA ALA A 984 -20.84 -65.38 -34.92
C ALA A 984 -21.42 -63.96 -34.94
N LEU A 985 -21.58 -63.39 -36.13
CA LEU A 985 -22.14 -62.08 -36.40
C LEU A 985 -23.51 -62.24 -37.06
N VAL A 986 -24.55 -61.60 -36.52
CA VAL A 986 -25.88 -61.55 -37.14
C VAL A 986 -26.24 -60.09 -37.42
N LEU A 987 -26.70 -59.76 -38.63
CA LEU A 987 -26.94 -58.38 -39.09
C LEU A 987 -28.43 -58.10 -39.39
N GLN A 988 -29.33 -59.03 -39.06
CA GLN A 988 -30.79 -58.86 -39.17
C GLN A 988 -31.33 -58.37 -40.54
N GLY A 989 -30.62 -58.60 -41.64
CA GLY A 989 -30.99 -58.13 -42.99
C GLY A 989 -30.11 -57.02 -43.56
N ALA A 990 -29.27 -56.40 -42.73
CA ALA A 990 -28.30 -55.38 -43.10
C ALA A 990 -27.05 -55.99 -43.80
N GLY A 991 -26.31 -55.16 -44.53
CA GLY A 991 -25.11 -55.58 -45.26
C GLY A 991 -23.84 -55.57 -44.40
N ALA A 992 -22.80 -56.28 -44.83
CA ALA A 992 -21.46 -56.15 -44.26
C ALA A 992 -20.37 -56.10 -45.32
N ALA A 993 -19.34 -55.30 -45.07
CA ALA A 993 -18.10 -55.26 -45.84
C ALA A 993 -16.92 -55.62 -44.94
N PHE A 994 -16.06 -56.52 -45.41
CA PHE A 994 -14.78 -56.83 -44.77
C PHE A 994 -13.66 -56.61 -45.77
N ALA A 995 -12.74 -55.71 -45.48
CA ALA A 995 -11.64 -55.39 -46.36
C ALA A 995 -10.31 -55.34 -45.65
N ALA A 996 -9.36 -56.13 -46.14
CA ALA A 996 -8.05 -56.25 -45.53
C ALA A 996 -6.92 -56.10 -46.55
N GLY A 997 -5.82 -55.45 -46.15
CA GLY A 997 -4.57 -55.52 -46.89
C GLY A 997 -3.93 -56.92 -46.84
N GLY A 998 -4.24 -57.72 -45.82
CA GLY A 998 -3.76 -59.07 -45.55
C GLY A 998 -4.91 -60.09 -45.44
N ASP A 999 -4.76 -61.13 -44.63
CA ASP A 999 -5.75 -62.20 -44.52
C ASP A 999 -7.12 -61.70 -44.01
N VAL A 1000 -8.21 -62.21 -44.58
CA VAL A 1000 -9.56 -62.11 -44.01
C VAL A 1000 -10.01 -63.49 -43.54
N VAL A 1001 -10.16 -63.66 -42.23
CA VAL A 1001 -10.60 -64.91 -41.61
C VAL A 1001 -11.99 -64.71 -41.02
N LEU A 1002 -13.00 -65.41 -41.55
CA LEU A 1002 -14.40 -65.26 -41.12
C LEU A 1002 -14.91 -66.48 -40.33
N GLY A 1003 -15.67 -66.22 -39.28
CA GLY A 1003 -16.40 -67.20 -38.49
C GLY A 1003 -17.76 -67.52 -39.12
N ARG A 1004 -18.85 -67.24 -38.39
CA ARG A 1004 -20.21 -67.20 -38.93
C ARG A 1004 -20.66 -65.74 -39.11
N VAL A 1005 -21.17 -65.37 -40.27
CA VAL A 1005 -21.77 -64.06 -40.61
C VAL A 1005 -23.15 -64.33 -41.21
N ASP A 1006 -24.20 -63.77 -40.61
CA ASP A 1006 -25.58 -64.00 -41.01
C ASP A 1006 -26.26 -62.65 -41.31
N ALA A 1007 -26.24 -62.28 -42.59
CA ALA A 1007 -26.85 -61.06 -43.13
C ALA A 1007 -28.28 -61.28 -43.62
N GLY A 1008 -28.82 -62.51 -43.59
CA GLY A 1008 -30.16 -62.81 -44.10
C GLY A 1008 -30.30 -62.47 -45.59
N THR A 1009 -31.00 -61.38 -45.92
CA THR A 1009 -31.18 -60.85 -47.28
C THR A 1009 -30.17 -59.77 -47.68
N GLY A 1010 -29.32 -59.32 -46.76
CA GLY A 1010 -28.32 -58.28 -47.01
C GLY A 1010 -27.16 -58.74 -47.89
N VAL A 1011 -26.30 -57.78 -48.26
CA VAL A 1011 -25.10 -58.04 -49.08
C VAL A 1011 -23.89 -58.23 -48.17
N VAL A 1012 -23.11 -59.29 -48.37
CA VAL A 1012 -21.81 -59.48 -47.69
C VAL A 1012 -20.69 -59.38 -48.71
N ALA A 1013 -19.85 -58.35 -48.61
CA ALA A 1013 -18.68 -58.14 -49.44
C ALA A 1013 -17.40 -58.44 -48.66
N VAL A 1014 -16.48 -59.17 -49.26
CA VAL A 1014 -15.18 -59.48 -48.66
C VAL A 1014 -14.08 -59.19 -49.65
N SER A 1015 -13.06 -58.45 -49.25
CA SER A 1015 -11.91 -58.14 -50.09
C SER A 1015 -10.58 -58.34 -49.35
N SER A 1016 -9.60 -58.93 -50.05
CA SER A 1016 -8.22 -59.05 -49.59
C SER A 1016 -7.25 -58.76 -50.74
N SER A 1017 -6.33 -57.80 -50.57
CA SER A 1017 -5.41 -57.40 -51.64
C SER A 1017 -4.10 -58.22 -51.68
N ARG A 1018 -3.51 -58.56 -50.53
CA ARG A 1018 -2.25 -59.35 -50.45
C ARG A 1018 -2.37 -60.65 -49.65
N GLY A 1019 -3.53 -60.94 -49.07
CA GLY A 1019 -3.75 -62.11 -48.20
C GLY A 1019 -4.71 -63.15 -48.76
N THR A 1020 -5.18 -64.02 -47.87
CA THR A 1020 -6.17 -65.05 -48.16
C THR A 1020 -7.51 -64.78 -47.46
N VAL A 1021 -8.62 -65.02 -48.15
CA VAL A 1021 -9.97 -65.04 -47.55
C VAL A 1021 -10.30 -66.47 -47.17
N ARG A 1022 -10.56 -66.74 -45.89
CA ARG A 1022 -10.73 -68.12 -45.38
C ARG A 1022 -11.71 -68.22 -44.22
N ALA A 1023 -12.12 -69.45 -43.91
CA ALA A 1023 -12.91 -69.74 -42.72
C ALA A 1023 -12.03 -69.84 -41.46
N ALA A 1024 -12.58 -69.45 -40.31
CA ALA A 1024 -11.91 -69.46 -39.02
C ALA A 1024 -11.74 -70.86 -38.40
N ALA A 1025 -12.64 -71.79 -38.73
CA ALA A 1025 -12.65 -73.16 -38.22
C ALA A 1025 -12.81 -74.18 -39.36
N ALA A 1026 -12.20 -75.35 -39.22
CA ALA A 1026 -12.43 -76.48 -40.11
C ALA A 1026 -13.71 -77.23 -39.68
N GLY A 1027 -14.70 -77.39 -40.56
CA GLY A 1027 -15.93 -78.11 -40.20
C GLY A 1027 -17.10 -78.11 -41.19
N GLY A 1028 -17.04 -77.40 -42.32
CA GLY A 1028 -18.08 -77.45 -43.36
C GLY A 1028 -19.42 -76.79 -43.00
N ALA A 1029 -19.56 -76.19 -41.82
CA ALA A 1029 -20.70 -75.36 -41.46
C ALA A 1029 -20.70 -74.06 -42.29
N VAL A 1030 -21.90 -73.53 -42.59
CA VAL A 1030 -22.04 -72.30 -43.37
C VAL A 1030 -21.42 -71.12 -42.60
N ASN A 1031 -20.41 -70.49 -43.20
CA ASN A 1031 -19.71 -69.33 -42.67
C ASN A 1031 -20.42 -68.02 -42.99
N VAL A 1032 -21.04 -67.89 -44.17
CA VAL A 1032 -21.75 -66.67 -44.57
C VAL A 1032 -23.15 -67.02 -45.05
N VAL A 1033 -24.18 -66.38 -44.49
CA VAL A 1033 -25.56 -66.42 -44.97
C VAL A 1033 -25.92 -65.00 -45.43
N ALA A 1034 -26.26 -64.82 -46.70
CA ALA A 1034 -26.54 -63.51 -47.28
C ALA A 1034 -27.55 -63.59 -48.42
N GLY A 1035 -28.14 -62.46 -48.83
CA GLY A 1035 -28.89 -62.37 -50.08
C GLY A 1035 -27.91 -62.45 -51.26
N ASP A 1036 -26.91 -61.56 -51.22
CA ASP A 1036 -25.83 -61.48 -52.18
C ASP A 1036 -24.47 -61.57 -51.46
N PHE A 1037 -23.53 -62.30 -52.05
CA PHE A 1037 -22.16 -62.40 -51.53
C PHE A 1037 -21.16 -62.00 -52.61
N VAL A 1038 -20.25 -61.10 -52.28
CA VAL A 1038 -19.17 -60.63 -53.17
C VAL A 1038 -17.83 -60.97 -52.53
N MET A 1039 -16.95 -61.62 -53.27
CA MET A 1039 -15.60 -61.91 -52.82
C MET A 1039 -14.56 -61.39 -53.80
N ARG A 1040 -13.59 -60.63 -53.30
CA ARG A 1040 -12.43 -60.11 -54.01
C ARG A 1040 -11.13 -60.58 -53.39
N GLY A 1041 -10.25 -61.20 -54.18
CA GLY A 1041 -8.97 -61.72 -53.71
C GLY A 1041 -8.82 -63.24 -53.88
N ARG A 1042 -7.93 -63.86 -53.08
CA ARG A 1042 -7.60 -65.29 -53.19
C ARG A 1042 -8.07 -66.07 -51.95
N GLY A 1043 -8.70 -67.23 -52.15
CA GLY A 1043 -8.98 -68.20 -51.08
C GLY A 1043 -7.77 -69.08 -50.73
N PRO A 1044 -7.89 -70.09 -49.85
CA PRO A 1044 -6.77 -70.95 -49.46
C PRO A 1044 -6.15 -71.74 -50.63
N LEU A 1045 -4.83 -71.88 -50.64
CA LEU A 1045 -4.10 -72.71 -51.61
C LEU A 1045 -4.54 -74.18 -51.52
N MET A 1046 -4.72 -74.85 -52.65
CA MET A 1046 -5.02 -76.27 -52.77
C MET A 1046 -3.74 -77.07 -52.88
N GLN A 1047 -3.52 -78.04 -51.98
CA GLN A 1047 -2.38 -78.95 -52.01
C GLN A 1047 -2.89 -80.39 -51.82
N GLY A 1048 -2.63 -81.27 -52.79
CA GLY A 1048 -3.12 -82.66 -52.74
C GLY A 1048 -4.65 -82.80 -52.83
N GLY A 1049 -5.35 -81.86 -53.49
CA GLY A 1049 -6.81 -81.90 -53.66
C GLY A 1049 -7.63 -81.43 -52.45
N GLN A 1050 -6.97 -81.05 -51.36
CA GLN A 1050 -7.59 -80.43 -50.19
C GLN A 1050 -7.05 -79.00 -50.01
N PRO A 1051 -7.86 -78.06 -49.52
CA PRO A 1051 -7.38 -76.72 -49.22
C PRO A 1051 -6.45 -76.78 -47.99
N THR A 1052 -5.31 -76.09 -48.07
CA THR A 1052 -4.28 -76.02 -47.01
C THR A 1052 -4.78 -75.33 -45.75
N LEU A 1053 -5.80 -74.49 -45.88
CA LEU A 1053 -6.54 -73.85 -44.79
C LEU A 1053 -8.05 -73.98 -45.06
N PRO A 1054 -8.92 -73.83 -44.05
CA PRO A 1054 -10.36 -73.98 -44.22
C PRO A 1054 -10.92 -72.98 -45.24
N ALA A 1055 -11.57 -73.47 -46.29
CA ALA A 1055 -12.25 -72.60 -47.27
C ALA A 1055 -13.58 -72.07 -46.73
N LEU A 1056 -13.99 -70.89 -47.20
CA LEU A 1056 -15.23 -70.25 -46.78
C LEU A 1056 -16.46 -70.99 -47.34
N VAL A 1057 -17.41 -71.35 -46.48
CA VAL A 1057 -18.69 -71.93 -46.90
C VAL A 1057 -19.75 -70.84 -46.93
N VAL A 1058 -20.40 -70.60 -48.08
CA VAL A 1058 -21.31 -69.47 -48.30
C VAL A 1058 -22.68 -69.97 -48.72
N GLN A 1059 -23.75 -69.41 -48.15
CA GLN A 1059 -25.11 -69.61 -48.60
C GLN A 1059 -25.68 -68.25 -49.01
N ALA A 1060 -25.78 -68.03 -50.32
CA ALA A 1060 -26.35 -66.80 -50.87
C ALA A 1060 -27.15 -67.07 -52.16
N SER A 1061 -28.10 -66.19 -52.45
CA SER A 1061 -28.94 -66.28 -53.66
C SER A 1061 -28.15 -65.86 -54.90
N ARG A 1062 -27.30 -64.82 -54.77
CA ARG A 1062 -26.34 -64.37 -55.78
C ARG A 1062 -24.92 -64.42 -55.20
N ILE A 1063 -23.98 -64.92 -55.98
CA ILE A 1063 -22.56 -64.95 -55.61
C ILE A 1063 -21.76 -64.33 -56.74
N ASP A 1064 -20.91 -63.37 -56.39
CA ASP A 1064 -19.92 -62.75 -57.26
C ASP A 1064 -18.52 -63.00 -56.70
N VAL A 1065 -17.61 -63.50 -57.54
CA VAL A 1065 -16.22 -63.81 -57.16
C VAL A 1065 -15.32 -63.15 -58.18
N ASP A 1066 -14.73 -62.04 -57.77
CA ASP A 1066 -13.87 -61.19 -58.57
C ASP A 1066 -12.42 -61.48 -58.17
N ALA A 1067 -11.72 -62.23 -59.02
CA ALA A 1067 -10.34 -62.63 -58.77
C ALA A 1067 -9.39 -61.57 -59.34
N PRO A 1068 -8.34 -61.17 -58.58
CA PRO A 1068 -7.39 -60.16 -59.05
C PRO A 1068 -6.60 -60.64 -60.29
N ASP A 1069 -6.42 -61.95 -60.44
CA ASP A 1069 -5.77 -62.60 -61.58
C ASP A 1069 -6.19 -64.09 -61.67
N GLY A 1070 -6.23 -64.65 -62.88
CA GLY A 1070 -6.49 -66.09 -63.12
C GLY A 1070 -7.95 -66.45 -63.44
N LEU A 1071 -8.22 -67.75 -63.56
CA LEU A 1071 -9.51 -68.30 -64.00
C LEU A 1071 -10.28 -68.92 -62.82
N VAL A 1072 -11.51 -68.45 -62.57
CA VAL A 1072 -12.41 -69.07 -61.59
C VAL A 1072 -13.22 -70.20 -62.25
N VAL A 1073 -13.13 -71.39 -61.68
CA VAL A 1073 -13.83 -72.61 -62.14
C VAL A 1073 -14.81 -73.04 -61.06
N ARG A 1074 -16.08 -73.16 -61.43
CA ARG A 1074 -17.13 -73.71 -60.56
C ARG A 1074 -17.27 -75.20 -60.80
N ASP A 1075 -17.13 -75.98 -59.73
CA ASP A 1075 -17.36 -77.42 -59.70
C ASP A 1075 -18.57 -77.70 -58.79
N SER A 1076 -19.65 -78.27 -59.32
CA SER A 1076 -20.92 -78.41 -58.58
C SER A 1076 -21.42 -79.85 -58.59
N ASP A 1077 -21.75 -80.37 -57.41
CA ASP A 1077 -22.41 -81.66 -57.24
C ASP A 1077 -23.94 -81.58 -57.14
N GLY A 1078 -24.50 -80.37 -57.34
CA GLY A 1078 -25.92 -80.08 -57.21
C GLY A 1078 -26.36 -79.62 -55.81
N SER A 1079 -25.57 -79.91 -54.77
CA SER A 1079 -25.83 -79.52 -53.37
C SER A 1079 -24.86 -78.46 -52.85
N VAL A 1080 -23.58 -78.56 -53.24
CA VAL A 1080 -22.52 -77.60 -52.96
C VAL A 1080 -21.79 -77.30 -54.26
N SER A 1081 -21.51 -76.02 -54.51
CA SER A 1081 -20.74 -75.53 -55.64
C SER A 1081 -19.41 -74.98 -55.15
N ALA A 1082 -18.35 -75.63 -55.54
CA ALA A 1082 -17.01 -75.36 -55.09
C ALA A 1082 -16.30 -74.49 -56.14
N PHE A 1083 -15.96 -73.26 -55.77
CA PHE A 1083 -15.31 -72.29 -56.66
C PHE A 1083 -13.80 -72.38 -56.44
N ASN A 1084 -13.05 -72.62 -57.52
CA ASN A 1084 -11.60 -72.72 -57.49
C ASN A 1084 -11.00 -71.65 -58.40
N LEU A 1085 -10.02 -70.90 -57.91
CA LEU A 1085 -9.21 -70.01 -58.75
C LEU A 1085 -7.94 -70.73 -59.19
N LEU A 1086 -7.64 -70.67 -60.49
CA LEU A 1086 -6.40 -71.13 -61.07
C LEU A 1086 -5.58 -69.89 -61.46
N ALA A 1087 -4.54 -69.59 -60.67
CA ALA A 1087 -3.71 -68.39 -60.84
C ALA A 1087 -2.25 -68.70 -60.52
N GLY A 1088 -1.31 -68.21 -61.33
CA GLY A 1088 0.14 -68.33 -61.06
C GLY A 1088 0.70 -69.76 -60.98
N GLY A 1089 0.08 -70.75 -61.63
CA GLY A 1089 0.49 -72.17 -61.56
C GLY A 1089 0.06 -72.90 -60.27
N GLN A 1090 -0.79 -72.26 -59.47
CA GLN A 1090 -1.37 -72.80 -58.25
C GLN A 1090 -2.91 -72.82 -58.35
N SER A 1091 -3.56 -73.72 -57.62
CA SER A 1091 -5.02 -73.75 -57.47
C SER A 1091 -5.39 -73.26 -56.08
N TYR A 1092 -6.40 -72.41 -55.95
CA TYR A 1092 -6.91 -71.87 -54.70
C TYR A 1092 -8.40 -72.21 -54.57
N ARG A 1093 -8.86 -72.62 -53.39
CA ARG A 1093 -10.29 -72.80 -53.12
C ARG A 1093 -10.87 -71.46 -52.72
N GLN A 1094 -11.60 -70.80 -53.61
CA GLN A 1094 -12.19 -69.49 -53.32
C GLN A 1094 -13.29 -69.62 -52.26
N LEU A 1095 -14.31 -70.43 -52.53
CA LEU A 1095 -15.40 -70.69 -51.60
C LEU A 1095 -16.13 -72.00 -51.93
N LEU A 1096 -16.98 -72.44 -51.00
CA LEU A 1096 -17.93 -73.54 -51.14
C LEU A 1096 -19.34 -72.97 -50.98
N ALA A 1097 -20.07 -72.80 -52.08
CA ALA A 1097 -21.44 -72.28 -52.06
C ALA A 1097 -22.45 -73.40 -51.81
N VAL A 1098 -23.28 -73.29 -50.77
CA VAL A 1098 -24.35 -74.25 -50.48
C VAL A 1098 -25.63 -73.80 -51.19
N GLY A 1099 -26.22 -74.67 -52.02
CA GLY A 1099 -27.36 -74.36 -52.88
C GLY A 1099 -26.99 -74.04 -54.34
N GLN A 1100 -27.93 -73.42 -55.06
CA GLN A 1100 -27.80 -73.07 -56.49
C GLN A 1100 -27.79 -71.54 -56.69
N PRO A 1101 -26.68 -70.86 -56.40
CA PRO A 1101 -26.58 -69.42 -56.60
C PRO A 1101 -26.67 -69.08 -58.09
N THR A 1102 -27.43 -68.03 -58.42
CA THR A 1102 -27.58 -67.50 -59.78
C THR A 1102 -26.58 -66.39 -60.05
N ARG A 1103 -25.96 -66.40 -61.24
CA ARG A 1103 -25.12 -65.31 -61.76
C ARG A 1103 -26.00 -64.27 -62.46
N THR A 1104 -25.76 -62.98 -62.28
CA THR A 1104 -26.30 -61.92 -63.15
C THR A 1104 -25.28 -61.55 -64.21
N THR A 1105 -25.71 -61.33 -65.45
CA THR A 1105 -24.85 -61.08 -66.64
C THR A 1105 -24.29 -59.65 -66.73
N SER A 1106 -24.27 -58.92 -65.61
CA SER A 1106 -23.53 -57.68 -65.47
C SER A 1106 -22.84 -57.69 -64.11
N PRO A 1107 -21.60 -57.19 -64.02
CA PRO A 1107 -20.99 -56.90 -62.73
C PRO A 1107 -21.98 -56.04 -61.93
N MET A 1108 -22.10 -56.34 -60.64
CA MET A 1108 -23.05 -55.64 -59.75
C MET A 1108 -22.81 -54.13 -59.90
N ASP A 1109 -23.84 -53.40 -60.36
CA ASP A 1109 -23.76 -51.95 -60.57
C ASP A 1109 -23.35 -51.32 -59.22
N PRO A 1110 -22.33 -50.44 -59.17
CA PRO A 1110 -21.95 -49.75 -57.93
C PRO A 1110 -23.13 -49.09 -57.20
N ALA A 1111 -24.21 -48.75 -57.92
CA ALA A 1111 -25.45 -48.23 -57.34
C ALA A 1111 -26.37 -49.29 -56.70
N GLU A 1112 -26.30 -50.56 -57.10
CA GLU A 1112 -27.06 -51.68 -56.49
C GLU A 1112 -26.42 -52.19 -55.19
N ALA A 1113 -25.13 -51.92 -54.98
CA ALA A 1113 -24.37 -52.32 -53.79
C ALA A 1113 -24.57 -51.39 -52.57
N GLY A 1114 -25.36 -50.31 -52.72
CA GLY A 1114 -25.51 -49.30 -51.68
C GLY A 1114 -24.15 -48.68 -51.29
N PRO A 1115 -23.93 -48.33 -50.01
CA PRO A 1115 -22.68 -47.72 -49.54
C PRO A 1115 -21.39 -48.48 -49.91
N LEU A 1116 -21.50 -49.77 -50.27
CA LEU A 1116 -20.39 -50.63 -50.69
C LEU A 1116 -19.77 -50.22 -52.05
N GLY A 1117 -20.43 -49.39 -52.86
CA GLY A 1117 -19.94 -48.97 -54.17
C GLY A 1117 -18.64 -48.15 -54.14
N ALA A 1118 -18.37 -47.43 -53.05
CA ALA A 1118 -17.12 -46.69 -52.85
C ALA A 1118 -15.94 -47.61 -52.49
N PHE A 1119 -16.23 -48.80 -51.97
CA PHE A 1119 -15.24 -49.77 -51.48
C PHE A 1119 -14.44 -50.45 -52.60
N ALA A 1120 -14.93 -50.39 -53.84
CA ALA A 1120 -14.37 -51.07 -54.99
C ALA A 1120 -13.17 -50.38 -55.67
N LEU A 1121 -12.80 -49.16 -55.25
CA LEU A 1121 -11.88 -48.31 -56.04
C LEU A 1121 -10.68 -47.72 -55.27
N GLN A 1122 -10.49 -48.03 -53.98
CA GLN A 1122 -9.52 -47.30 -53.15
C GLN A 1122 -8.27 -48.06 -52.68
N LEU A 1123 -8.10 -49.36 -52.99
CA LEU A 1123 -6.80 -50.02 -52.90
C LEU A 1123 -6.34 -50.48 -54.30
N ASP A 1124 -5.32 -49.77 -54.80
CA ASP A 1124 -4.61 -49.89 -56.09
C ASP A 1124 -5.27 -49.30 -57.35
N THR A 1125 -5.04 -48.00 -57.55
CA THR A 1125 -4.77 -47.44 -58.89
C THR A 1125 -3.25 -47.53 -59.10
N PRO A 1126 -2.76 -48.19 -60.16
CA PRO A 1126 -3.04 -47.75 -61.51
C PRO A 1126 -3.33 -48.91 -62.47
N LEU A 1127 -4.39 -48.83 -63.29
CA LEU A 1127 -4.54 -49.43 -64.63
C LEU A 1127 -6.02 -49.61 -65.06
N ARG A 1128 -6.87 -48.61 -64.80
CA ARG A 1128 -8.16 -48.46 -65.52
C ARG A 1128 -8.36 -46.99 -65.93
N GLN A 1129 -7.59 -46.52 -66.90
CA GLN A 1129 -7.98 -45.37 -67.71
C GLN A 1129 -8.43 -45.87 -69.08
N ALA A 1130 -9.73 -46.16 -69.21
CA ALA A 1130 -10.39 -46.19 -70.50
C ALA A 1130 -11.23 -44.91 -70.61
N PHE A 1131 -10.66 -43.93 -71.31
CA PHE A 1131 -11.34 -43.11 -72.31
C PHE A 1131 -12.87 -43.02 -72.20
N SER A 1132 -13.38 -41.92 -71.62
CA SER A 1132 -14.74 -41.47 -71.94
C SER A 1132 -14.72 -40.69 -73.26
N ALA A 1133 -15.50 -41.17 -74.21
CA ALA A 1133 -15.70 -40.58 -75.53
C ALA A 1133 -16.47 -39.26 -75.46
N SER A 1134 -15.77 -38.14 -75.26
CA SER A 1134 -16.36 -36.79 -75.40
C SER A 1134 -15.33 -35.68 -75.65
N SER A 1135 -14.20 -35.99 -76.29
CA SER A 1135 -13.32 -34.97 -76.90
C SER A 1135 -13.06 -35.28 -78.39
N LEU A 1136 -14.11 -35.17 -79.20
CA LEU A 1136 -14.01 -35.07 -80.66
C LEU A 1136 -14.02 -33.59 -81.05
N ALA A 1137 -12.83 -32.99 -81.18
CA ALA A 1137 -12.62 -31.84 -82.06
C ALA A 1137 -11.20 -31.90 -82.63
N ALA A 1138 -11.16 -32.12 -83.94
CA ALA A 1138 -9.98 -32.40 -84.74
C ALA A 1138 -8.93 -31.29 -84.72
N VAL A 1139 -7.64 -31.63 -84.60
CA VAL A 1139 -6.54 -30.97 -85.34
C VAL A 1139 -5.44 -31.98 -85.64
N SER A 1140 -4.95 -31.94 -86.86
CA SER A 1140 -4.10 -32.91 -87.54
C SER A 1140 -2.60 -32.58 -87.50
N LEU A 1141 -1.79 -33.65 -87.59
CA LEU A 1141 -0.45 -33.76 -88.20
C LEU A 1141 0.78 -33.17 -87.47
N SER A 1142 1.56 -34.09 -86.88
CA SER A 1142 3.02 -34.39 -87.02
C SER A 1142 3.94 -33.43 -87.80
N PRO A 1143 5.30 -33.57 -87.75
CA PRO A 1143 6.19 -34.25 -86.80
C PRO A 1143 7.44 -33.40 -86.41
N THR A 1144 8.30 -33.96 -85.54
CA THR A 1144 9.79 -34.02 -85.65
C THR A 1144 10.60 -33.60 -84.40
N LEU A 1145 11.71 -34.35 -84.26
CA LEU A 1145 12.98 -34.13 -83.55
C LEU A 1145 13.09 -34.75 -82.13
N SER A 1146 13.68 -35.96 -81.95
CA SER A 1146 15.13 -36.34 -81.93
C SER A 1146 15.91 -35.59 -80.83
N LEU A 1147 16.75 -36.15 -79.95
CA LEU A 1147 17.49 -37.41 -79.78
C LEU A 1147 17.97 -37.40 -78.30
N ALA A 1148 17.82 -38.48 -77.53
CA ALA A 1148 18.88 -39.45 -77.15
C ALA A 1148 19.53 -39.21 -75.75
N PRO A 1149 20.02 -40.28 -75.08
CA PRO A 1149 20.04 -40.43 -73.61
C PRO A 1149 21.45 -40.64 -73.00
N ALA A 1150 21.56 -40.52 -71.68
CA ALA A 1150 22.63 -41.04 -70.81
C ALA A 1150 22.10 -40.95 -69.35
N ASP A 1151 22.09 -41.93 -68.45
CA ASP A 1151 22.77 -43.22 -68.34
C ASP A 1151 21.80 -44.22 -67.66
N ALA A 1152 21.62 -45.41 -68.25
CA ALA A 1152 20.89 -46.52 -67.66
C ALA A 1152 21.78 -47.77 -67.66
N ASP A 1153 21.92 -48.38 -66.49
CA ASP A 1153 22.73 -49.57 -66.24
C ASP A 1153 22.03 -50.85 -66.76
N SER A 1154 22.91 -51.74 -67.21
CA SER A 1154 22.83 -52.97 -67.98
C SER A 1154 21.92 -54.11 -67.50
N ALA A 1155 21.09 -53.93 -66.48
CA ALA A 1155 20.09 -54.92 -66.07
C ALA A 1155 18.76 -54.80 -66.84
N THR A 1156 18.40 -53.59 -67.28
CA THR A 1156 17.14 -53.30 -67.99
C THR A 1156 17.20 -53.69 -69.47
N GLN A 1157 18.40 -53.83 -70.04
CA GLN A 1157 18.61 -54.17 -71.44
C GLN A 1157 18.57 -55.69 -71.71
N ALA A 1158 18.78 -56.54 -70.69
CA ALA A 1158 18.64 -57.99 -70.80
C ALA A 1158 17.19 -58.49 -70.68
N TYR A 1159 16.28 -57.68 -70.11
CA TYR A 1159 14.85 -58.01 -70.01
C TYR A 1159 14.07 -57.59 -71.26
N LEU A 1160 14.49 -56.52 -71.94
CA LEU A 1160 13.87 -56.02 -73.17
C LEU A 1160 14.24 -56.86 -74.41
N ASP A 1161 15.37 -57.58 -74.39
CA ASP A 1161 15.78 -58.48 -75.47
C ASP A 1161 15.08 -59.86 -75.45
N GLY A 1162 14.33 -60.19 -74.40
CA GLY A 1162 13.58 -61.45 -74.28
C GLY A 1162 12.17 -61.44 -74.90
N LEU A 1163 11.59 -60.26 -75.16
CA LEU A 1163 10.21 -60.12 -75.64
C LEU A 1163 10.06 -59.91 -77.16
N ALA A 1164 11.17 -59.85 -77.91
CA ALA A 1164 11.16 -59.53 -79.33
C ALA A 1164 11.21 -60.75 -80.28
N GLY A 1165 10.46 -61.82 -80.01
CA GLY A 1165 10.44 -62.94 -80.94
C GLY A 1165 9.31 -63.94 -80.74
N GLY A 1166 8.15 -63.71 -81.36
CA GLY A 1166 7.20 -64.79 -81.58
C GLY A 1166 5.74 -64.40 -81.78
N SER A 1167 5.44 -63.56 -82.77
CA SER A 1167 4.07 -63.38 -83.27
C SER A 1167 3.64 -64.61 -84.08
N VAL A 1168 2.53 -65.27 -83.74
CA VAL A 1168 1.78 -66.11 -84.69
C VAL A 1168 0.28 -65.99 -84.44
N ALA A 1169 -0.39 -65.38 -85.40
CA ALA A 1169 -1.83 -65.39 -85.60
C ALA A 1169 -2.27 -66.67 -86.33
N VAL A 1170 -3.38 -67.30 -85.91
CA VAL A 1170 -4.19 -68.20 -86.75
C VAL A 1170 -5.62 -68.14 -86.21
N ALA A 1171 -6.48 -67.32 -86.81
CA ALA A 1171 -7.48 -67.71 -87.82
C ALA A 1171 -8.52 -68.73 -87.29
N VAL A 1172 -9.67 -68.18 -86.88
CA VAL A 1172 -10.92 -68.91 -86.68
C VAL A 1172 -11.43 -69.37 -88.05
N ALA A 1173 -11.50 -70.68 -88.26
CA ALA A 1173 -12.29 -71.28 -89.31
C ALA A 1173 -13.13 -72.41 -88.73
N GLN A 1174 -14.45 -72.25 -88.83
CA GLN A 1174 -15.46 -73.27 -88.61
C GLN A 1174 -15.07 -74.59 -89.30
N LEU A 1175 -15.36 -75.72 -88.66
CA LEU A 1175 -15.70 -76.95 -89.36
C LEU A 1175 -16.55 -77.83 -88.44
N ASP A 1176 -17.85 -77.70 -88.62
CA ASP A 1176 -18.84 -78.71 -88.28
C ASP A 1176 -18.56 -80.02 -89.02
N ALA A 1177 -18.95 -81.11 -88.36
CA ALA A 1177 -19.34 -82.40 -88.88
C ALA A 1177 -18.34 -83.18 -89.77
N GLY A 1178 -17.68 -84.15 -89.13
CA GLY A 1178 -17.40 -85.46 -89.73
C GLY A 1178 -16.01 -85.63 -90.31
N ASP A 1179 -15.06 -86.09 -89.49
CA ASP A 1179 -14.44 -87.41 -89.67
C ASP A 1179 -13.33 -87.70 -88.65
N ALA A 1180 -13.20 -88.99 -88.34
CA ALA A 1180 -12.08 -89.67 -87.68
C ALA A 1180 -11.79 -89.37 -86.19
N ALA A 1181 -12.37 -90.22 -85.34
CA ALA A 1181 -11.85 -90.58 -84.02
C ALA A 1181 -10.34 -90.94 -84.11
N GLY A 1182 -9.48 -90.12 -83.53
CA GLY A 1182 -8.04 -90.39 -83.44
C GLY A 1182 -7.13 -89.18 -83.25
N ALA A 1183 -7.57 -87.95 -83.55
CA ALA A 1183 -6.70 -86.77 -83.53
C ALA A 1183 -6.84 -85.84 -82.30
N LEU A 1184 -7.90 -85.95 -81.50
CA LEU A 1184 -8.14 -85.06 -80.34
C LEU A 1184 -7.42 -85.51 -79.05
N GLY A 1185 -7.23 -86.83 -78.86
CA GLY A 1185 -6.56 -87.39 -77.68
C GLY A 1185 -5.04 -87.13 -77.64
N THR A 1186 -4.43 -86.92 -78.80
CA THR A 1186 -2.99 -86.60 -78.91
C THR A 1186 -2.73 -85.09 -78.78
N ALA A 1187 -3.72 -84.24 -79.06
CA ALA A 1187 -3.63 -82.78 -78.92
C ALA A 1187 -3.86 -82.30 -77.47
N LEU A 1188 -4.66 -83.02 -76.67
CA LEU A 1188 -4.92 -82.71 -75.26
C LEU A 1188 -3.80 -83.19 -74.30
N ALA A 1189 -2.96 -84.15 -74.72
CA ALA A 1189 -1.81 -84.59 -73.93
C ALA A 1189 -0.62 -83.61 -73.94
N GLN A 1190 -0.69 -82.52 -74.73
CA GLN A 1190 0.40 -81.56 -74.90
C GLN A 1190 0.04 -80.11 -74.47
N SER A 1191 -1.20 -79.83 -74.04
CA SER A 1191 -1.59 -78.51 -73.52
C SER A 1191 -1.42 -78.44 -72.00
N HIS A 1192 -0.21 -78.15 -71.56
CA HIS A 1192 0.13 -77.96 -70.14
C HIS A 1192 -0.43 -76.63 -69.59
N VAL A 1193 -1.71 -76.59 -69.20
CA VAL A 1193 -2.37 -75.38 -68.65
C VAL A 1193 -1.82 -74.96 -67.26
N LEU A 1194 -1.01 -75.80 -66.60
CA LEU A 1194 -0.39 -75.49 -65.29
C LEU A 1194 1.13 -75.74 -65.25
N GLY A 1195 1.79 -75.82 -66.40
CA GLY A 1195 3.21 -76.21 -66.48
C GLY A 1195 3.43 -77.72 -66.35
N THR A 1196 4.54 -78.14 -65.73
CA THR A 1196 5.00 -79.54 -65.72
C THR A 1196 3.96 -80.54 -65.22
N ALA A 1197 4.00 -81.78 -65.72
CA ALA A 1197 3.04 -82.84 -65.38
C ALA A 1197 2.87 -83.13 -63.87
N ALA A 1198 3.85 -82.78 -63.03
CA ALA A 1198 3.78 -82.96 -61.57
C ALA A 1198 2.93 -81.88 -60.84
N ALA A 1199 2.64 -80.76 -61.50
CA ALA A 1199 1.82 -79.66 -60.97
C ALA A 1199 0.34 -79.75 -61.38
N GLN A 1200 -0.01 -80.73 -62.22
CA GLN A 1200 -1.40 -81.03 -62.57
C GLN A 1200 -2.02 -81.89 -61.45
N PRO A 1201 -3.27 -81.62 -61.03
CA PRO A 1201 -3.93 -82.43 -60.01
C PRO A 1201 -3.98 -83.90 -60.43
N ASP A 1202 -3.40 -84.77 -59.60
CA ASP A 1202 -3.27 -86.21 -59.86
C ASP A 1202 -4.66 -86.86 -59.96
N ALA A 1203 -4.89 -87.55 -61.08
CA ALA A 1203 -6.16 -88.11 -61.52
C ALA A 1203 -6.50 -89.44 -60.81
N ALA A 1204 -6.42 -89.47 -59.47
CA ALA A 1204 -6.72 -90.65 -58.66
C ALA A 1204 -8.01 -90.53 -57.82
N GLY A 1205 -8.74 -89.41 -57.90
CA GLY A 1205 -10.00 -89.18 -57.18
C GLY A 1205 -11.27 -89.12 -58.04
N THR A 1206 -11.16 -89.13 -59.37
CA THR A 1206 -12.31 -89.04 -60.30
C THR A 1206 -12.94 -90.41 -60.53
N ALA A 1207 -13.65 -90.90 -59.50
CA ALA A 1207 -14.57 -92.01 -59.68
C ALA A 1207 -15.78 -91.55 -60.51
N THR A 1208 -15.80 -91.98 -61.78
CA THR A 1208 -16.95 -91.93 -62.70
C THR A 1208 -17.42 -90.53 -63.08
N VAL A 1209 -16.84 -89.98 -64.16
CA VAL A 1209 -17.40 -88.85 -64.90
C VAL A 1209 -18.69 -89.32 -65.58
N GLN A 1210 -19.83 -89.23 -64.88
CA GLN A 1210 -21.08 -88.88 -65.55
C GLN A 1210 -21.06 -87.36 -65.73
N ALA A 1211 -21.45 -86.92 -66.93
CA ALA A 1211 -21.44 -85.55 -67.41
C ALA A 1211 -21.70 -84.51 -66.30
N GLN A 1212 -20.63 -83.93 -65.78
CA GLN A 1212 -20.69 -82.66 -65.06
C GLN A 1212 -19.97 -81.65 -65.92
N SER A 1213 -20.77 -80.70 -66.43
CA SER A 1213 -20.33 -79.51 -67.12
C SER A 1213 -19.49 -78.68 -66.15
N PHE A 1214 -18.22 -78.49 -66.50
CA PHE A 1214 -17.42 -77.44 -65.88
C PHE A 1214 -17.94 -76.11 -66.40
N ASP A 1215 -18.64 -75.36 -65.54
CA ASP A 1215 -19.03 -73.99 -65.84
C ASP A 1215 -17.87 -73.07 -65.50
N PHE A 1216 -17.24 -72.56 -66.57
CA PHE A 1216 -16.21 -71.54 -66.48
C PHE A 1216 -16.85 -70.22 -66.03
N TRP A 1217 -16.32 -69.66 -64.95
CA TRP A 1217 -16.79 -68.41 -64.36
C TRP A 1217 -15.83 -67.29 -64.78
N GLU A 1218 -15.80 -66.94 -66.08
CA GLU A 1218 -14.97 -65.83 -66.59
C GLU A 1218 -15.76 -64.53 -66.69
N ASP A 1219 -15.12 -63.44 -66.28
CA ASP A 1219 -15.47 -62.07 -66.64
C ASP A 1219 -14.64 -61.63 -67.86
N GLU A 1220 -15.36 -61.22 -68.91
CA GLU A 1220 -14.91 -60.50 -70.12
C GLU A 1220 -13.66 -61.02 -70.88
N VAL A 1221 -13.90 -61.90 -71.86
CA VAL A 1221 -13.15 -61.85 -73.13
C VAL A 1221 -13.92 -60.91 -74.07
N LEU A 1222 -13.50 -59.65 -74.12
CA LEU A 1222 -13.94 -58.67 -75.11
C LEU A 1222 -13.62 -59.18 -76.53
N ALA A 1223 -14.66 -59.50 -77.30
CA ALA A 1223 -14.58 -59.65 -78.74
C ALA A 1223 -14.47 -58.26 -79.40
N LEU A 1224 -13.46 -58.12 -80.26
CA LEU A 1224 -13.09 -56.95 -81.07
C LEU A 1224 -14.25 -56.10 -81.62
#